data_AF-A0ABD1ZHZ5-F1
#
_entry.id   AF-A0ABD1ZHZ5-F1
#
_cell.length_a   1.000
_cell.length_b   1.000
_cell.length_c   1.000
_cell.angle_alpha   90.00
_cell.angle_beta   90.00
_cell.angle_gamma   90.00
#
_symmetry.space_group_name_H-M   'P 1'
#
loop_
_entity.id
_entity.type
_entity.pdbx_description
1 polymer ?
#
loop_
_entity_poly.entity_id
_entity_poly.type
_entity_poly.pdbx_seq_one_letter_code
_entity_poly.pdbx_strand_id
1 'polypeptide(L)'
;MLAEEEKREVDQAQKELQWDSEKRNVALQKLKAWYLDPLEVERIVLYAFMSGQVVSSFRTAKLSPEMQEAIAEAKKQKGIRRWTKLQRGRETSFNLKDKEENDIIIERKTMDSEEDDIEAGMKKLEGVSKSEQRRLMLKIRDKEMTKYISTKSDETWVSEEDAKAIEDAESNKGDFKLKSDPAYIVPEELQVNARIQRNEMLLFTEEIYLQKMAFNQEFLALREVREYEEKKKAAQEAALKQVEQESLHTKLKYEKHVLLERNSAIISSFDNALEDLRTNRFNLEVNIKAAALKMMALYQELHFLQKSQPTEESLDEKIHEKMKSVHDMRVKLEEQEKLMEAKKEEITLLTNRREEIMNEFDRIFPEPDDPQKPILHKLFIKIIRRVKRNPDGTLADSDEDSDLEETVADAADDEDYEDDDVVEVCPPNVTQYFYDQMFKLRERCVEEDWLIKEANMALDVLTRERDNIVKKKKLTDASLESVEKEIAIFQKEKQYSLNEIDIVLSEKMHQIEFLEGGELPEDLSRGLVFDNAVFQNLKDIIADHMKAKQSLKELHKELRKEHQTLNREKKIEDERTANIEARCVEVQMLKFGQVIDMEVLDVISKDMKKDTKELKEQLRTQETQHGLEVHEWNKKIEDATDDIAACTKENSHVLHTIADLKTRQNYLTASMKARVTATLKDPLVEKKKHGNKWNINKPTKDTGFLPEETHYSDK
;
A
#
# COMPACT_ATOMS: atom_id res chain seq x y z
N MET A 1 -34.54 -51.51 -93.59
CA MET A 1 -33.79 -50.73 -94.61
C MET A 1 -34.00 -49.25 -94.31
N LEU A 2 -34.45 -48.40 -95.25
CA LEU A 2 -34.48 -46.93 -95.10
C LEU A 2 -35.01 -46.40 -93.75
N ALA A 3 -36.21 -46.77 -93.31
CA ALA A 3 -36.78 -46.30 -92.04
C ALA A 3 -36.07 -46.81 -90.76
N GLU A 4 -35.14 -47.77 -90.89
CA GLU A 4 -34.25 -48.23 -89.80
C GLU A 4 -32.88 -47.54 -89.87
N GLU A 5 -32.45 -47.12 -91.07
CA GLU A 5 -31.27 -46.29 -91.29
C GLU A 5 -31.53 -44.86 -90.79
N GLU A 6 -32.65 -44.25 -91.18
CA GLU A 6 -33.12 -42.95 -90.66
C GLU A 6 -33.21 -42.93 -89.13
N LYS A 7 -33.72 -44.01 -88.52
CA LYS A 7 -33.76 -44.13 -87.05
C LYS A 7 -32.37 -44.21 -86.43
N ARG A 8 -31.44 -44.96 -87.04
CA ARG A 8 -30.05 -45.02 -86.55
C ARG A 8 -29.34 -43.68 -86.67
N GLU A 9 -29.57 -42.95 -87.75
CA GLU A 9 -29.02 -41.59 -87.94
C GLU A 9 -29.59 -40.61 -86.90
N VAL A 10 -30.90 -40.66 -86.63
CA VAL A 10 -31.53 -39.86 -85.56
C VAL A 10 -31.00 -40.25 -84.17
N ASP A 11 -30.90 -41.55 -83.86
CA ASP A 11 -30.36 -42.05 -82.59
C ASP A 11 -28.88 -41.67 -82.41
N GLN A 12 -28.10 -41.65 -83.50
CA GLN A 12 -26.70 -41.20 -83.48
C GLN A 12 -26.62 -39.69 -83.27
N ALA A 13 -27.38 -38.88 -84.01
CA ALA A 13 -27.44 -37.44 -83.84
C ALA A 13 -27.90 -37.04 -82.42
N GLN A 14 -28.83 -37.78 -81.82
CA GLN A 14 -29.23 -37.60 -80.42
C GLN A 14 -28.08 -37.88 -79.44
N LYS A 15 -27.32 -38.96 -79.64
CA LYS A 15 -26.15 -39.28 -78.79
C LYS A 15 -25.04 -38.25 -78.94
N GLU A 16 -24.77 -37.79 -80.16
CA GLU A 16 -23.81 -36.72 -80.43
C GLU A 16 -24.26 -35.42 -79.74
N LEU A 17 -25.53 -35.02 -79.87
CA LEU A 17 -26.09 -33.85 -79.18
C LEU A 17 -26.04 -33.98 -77.65
N GLN A 18 -26.32 -35.17 -77.09
CA GLN A 18 -26.22 -35.44 -75.66
C GLN A 18 -24.78 -35.28 -75.16
N TRP A 19 -23.82 -35.94 -75.82
CA TRP A 19 -22.38 -35.81 -75.51
C TRP A 19 -21.91 -34.36 -75.58
N ASP A 20 -22.33 -33.63 -76.61
CA ASP A 20 -21.93 -32.24 -76.82
C ASP A 20 -22.61 -31.29 -75.82
N SER A 21 -23.79 -31.65 -75.30
CA SER A 21 -24.46 -30.97 -74.18
C SER A 21 -23.75 -31.24 -72.85
N GLU A 22 -23.48 -32.50 -72.52
CA GLU A 22 -22.74 -32.90 -71.31
C GLU A 22 -21.35 -32.28 -71.27
N LYS A 23 -20.60 -32.31 -72.38
CA LYS A 23 -19.29 -31.67 -72.52
C LYS A 23 -19.35 -30.17 -72.24
N ARG A 24 -20.36 -29.45 -72.74
CA ARG A 24 -20.58 -28.03 -72.45
C ARG A 24 -20.98 -27.81 -71.00
N ASN A 25 -21.84 -28.66 -70.43
CA ASN A 25 -22.26 -28.58 -69.03
C ASN A 25 -21.07 -28.80 -68.06
N VAL A 26 -20.23 -29.80 -68.30
CA VAL A 26 -19.02 -30.06 -67.51
C VAL A 26 -17.99 -28.93 -67.67
N ALA A 27 -17.83 -28.37 -68.88
CA ALA A 27 -16.97 -27.20 -69.08
C ALA A 27 -17.50 -25.98 -68.31
N LEU A 28 -18.81 -25.73 -68.34
CA LEU A 28 -19.47 -24.67 -67.58
C LEU A 28 -19.36 -24.87 -66.06
N GLN A 29 -19.52 -26.11 -65.57
CA GLN A 29 -19.30 -26.44 -64.15
C GLN A 29 -17.85 -26.17 -63.73
N LYS A 30 -16.85 -26.57 -64.53
CA LYS A 30 -15.43 -26.27 -64.26
C LYS A 30 -15.15 -24.76 -64.24
N LEU A 31 -15.79 -23.99 -65.13
CA LEU A 31 -15.69 -22.53 -65.11
C LEU A 31 -16.35 -21.94 -63.85
N LYS A 32 -17.53 -22.40 -63.44
CA LYS A 32 -18.17 -21.96 -62.18
C LYS A 32 -17.30 -22.28 -60.96
N ALA A 33 -16.78 -23.50 -60.87
CA ALA A 33 -15.90 -23.94 -59.79
C ALA A 33 -14.60 -23.11 -59.67
N TRP A 34 -14.08 -22.59 -60.78
CA TRP A 34 -12.85 -21.77 -60.77
C TRP A 34 -13.12 -20.27 -60.57
N TYR A 35 -14.18 -19.72 -61.18
CA TYR A 35 -14.44 -18.27 -61.22
C TYR A 35 -15.46 -17.78 -60.17
N LEU A 36 -16.46 -18.60 -59.83
CA LEU A 36 -17.62 -18.20 -59.02
C LEU A 36 -17.65 -18.86 -57.64
N ASP A 37 -17.40 -20.18 -57.55
CA ASP A 37 -17.49 -20.91 -56.27
C ASP A 37 -16.55 -20.35 -55.17
N PRO A 38 -15.34 -19.82 -55.46
CA PRO A 38 -14.51 -19.13 -54.46
C PRO A 38 -15.02 -17.75 -54.02
N LEU A 39 -16.01 -17.19 -54.72
CA LEU A 39 -16.62 -15.90 -54.40
C LEU A 39 -17.84 -16.09 -53.51
N GLU A 40 -18.06 -15.11 -52.63
CA GLU A 40 -19.28 -14.97 -51.84
C GLU A 40 -20.23 -13.97 -52.52
N VAL A 41 -19.67 -12.85 -53.01
CA VAL A 41 -20.44 -11.83 -53.77
C VAL A 41 -19.67 -11.41 -55.02
N GLU A 42 -20.34 -11.49 -56.17
CA GLU A 42 -19.86 -11.00 -57.46
C GLU A 42 -19.88 -9.46 -57.56
N ARG A 43 -19.17 -8.89 -58.55
CA ARG A 43 -19.30 -7.46 -58.87
C ARG A 43 -20.57 -7.23 -59.70
N ILE A 44 -21.61 -6.77 -59.02
CA ILE A 44 -22.91 -6.39 -59.58
C ILE A 44 -22.95 -4.86 -59.68
N VAL A 45 -23.67 -4.33 -60.66
CA VAL A 45 -23.82 -2.89 -60.90
C VAL A 45 -25.30 -2.52 -60.84
N LEU A 46 -25.65 -1.55 -59.98
CA LEU A 46 -26.97 -0.93 -59.91
C LEU A 46 -26.91 0.47 -60.52
N TYR A 47 -27.91 0.78 -61.33
CA TYR A 47 -28.13 2.10 -61.91
C TYR A 47 -29.30 2.78 -61.22
N ALA A 48 -29.27 4.11 -61.14
CA ALA A 48 -30.42 4.94 -60.80
C ALA A 48 -31.54 4.79 -61.83
N PHE A 49 -32.76 5.16 -61.45
CA PHE A 49 -33.89 5.26 -62.38
C PHE A 49 -33.87 6.57 -63.17
N MET A 50 -33.51 7.70 -62.54
CA MET A 50 -33.57 9.04 -63.15
C MET A 50 -32.28 9.85 -62.98
N SER A 51 -31.57 9.72 -61.85
CA SER A 51 -30.38 10.54 -61.55
C SER A 51 -29.13 10.20 -62.39
N GLY A 52 -29.13 9.08 -63.12
CA GLY A 52 -27.99 8.59 -63.89
C GLY A 52 -26.80 8.09 -63.06
N GLN A 53 -26.93 8.04 -61.73
CA GLN A 53 -25.91 7.53 -60.81
C GLN A 53 -25.76 6.02 -60.92
N VAL A 54 -24.57 5.51 -60.55
CA VAL A 54 -24.21 4.09 -60.66
C VAL A 54 -23.41 3.67 -59.43
N VAL A 55 -23.79 2.55 -58.82
CA VAL A 55 -23.12 1.94 -57.67
C VAL A 55 -22.78 0.49 -58.02
N SER A 56 -21.68 -0.05 -57.45
CA SER A 56 -21.34 -1.46 -57.62
C SER A 56 -20.94 -2.13 -56.32
N SER A 57 -21.33 -3.39 -56.14
CA SER A 57 -20.95 -4.22 -54.99
C SER A 57 -19.44 -4.45 -54.95
N PHE A 58 -18.93 -4.73 -53.75
CA PHE A 58 -17.56 -5.19 -53.59
C PHE A 58 -17.47 -6.68 -53.93
N ARG A 59 -16.60 -7.05 -54.87
CA ARG A 59 -16.28 -8.47 -55.11
C ARG A 59 -15.60 -9.05 -53.86
N THR A 60 -16.25 -9.99 -53.18
CA THR A 60 -15.72 -10.67 -51.99
C THR A 60 -15.45 -12.14 -52.28
N ALA A 61 -14.24 -12.59 -51.93
CA ALA A 61 -13.92 -14.02 -51.87
C ALA A 61 -14.35 -14.58 -50.51
N LYS A 62 -14.68 -15.88 -50.47
CA LYS A 62 -14.90 -16.62 -49.23
C LYS A 62 -13.61 -16.68 -48.42
N LEU A 63 -13.71 -16.61 -47.09
CA LEU A 63 -12.58 -16.96 -46.23
C LEU A 63 -12.32 -18.46 -46.34
N SER A 64 -11.05 -18.83 -46.56
CA SER A 64 -10.60 -20.24 -46.50
C SER A 64 -10.95 -20.86 -45.14
N PRO A 65 -11.34 -22.15 -45.06
CA PRO A 65 -11.59 -22.83 -43.78
C PRO A 65 -10.39 -22.72 -42.82
N GLU A 66 -9.16 -22.83 -43.31
CA GLU A 66 -7.93 -22.64 -42.53
C GLU A 66 -7.85 -21.24 -41.91
N MET A 67 -8.30 -20.22 -42.66
CA MET A 67 -8.31 -18.83 -42.22
C MET A 67 -9.42 -18.57 -41.20
N GLN A 68 -10.59 -19.21 -41.37
CA GLN A 68 -11.69 -19.16 -40.39
C GLN A 68 -11.27 -19.80 -39.06
N GLU A 69 -10.56 -20.94 -39.11
CA GLU A 69 -10.01 -21.61 -37.93
C GLU A 69 -8.94 -20.76 -37.23
N ALA A 70 -8.00 -20.19 -37.99
CA ALA A 70 -6.97 -19.30 -37.46
C ALA A 70 -7.56 -18.02 -36.80
N ILE A 71 -8.61 -17.44 -37.39
CA ILE A 71 -9.36 -16.32 -36.79
C ILE A 71 -10.08 -16.76 -35.51
N ALA A 72 -10.66 -17.97 -35.49
CA ALA A 72 -11.30 -18.52 -34.29
C ALA A 72 -10.29 -18.83 -33.17
N GLU A 73 -9.06 -19.23 -33.48
CA GLU A 73 -7.97 -19.35 -32.50
C GLU A 73 -7.55 -17.97 -31.98
N ALA A 74 -7.30 -17.01 -32.88
CA ALA A 74 -6.92 -15.65 -32.51
C ALA A 74 -7.94 -15.01 -31.55
N LYS A 75 -9.25 -15.18 -31.80
CA LYS A 75 -10.33 -14.70 -30.93
C LYS A 75 -10.38 -15.33 -29.53
N LYS A 76 -9.81 -16.53 -29.33
CA LYS A 76 -9.76 -17.19 -28.02
C LYS A 76 -8.65 -16.64 -27.13
N GLN A 77 -7.65 -15.97 -27.71
CA GLN A 77 -6.53 -15.40 -26.97
C GLN A 77 -6.94 -14.05 -26.35
N LYS A 78 -6.77 -13.92 -25.03
CA LYS A 78 -7.00 -12.65 -24.32
C LYS A 78 -5.93 -11.62 -24.72
N GLY A 79 -6.28 -10.34 -24.70
CA GLY A 79 -5.34 -9.22 -24.86
C GLY A 79 -5.27 -8.54 -26.24
N ILE A 80 -5.79 -9.16 -27.31
CA ILE A 80 -5.66 -8.58 -28.66
C ILE A 80 -6.59 -7.36 -28.83
N ARG A 81 -6.01 -6.22 -29.24
CA ARG A 81 -6.76 -4.98 -29.50
C ARG A 81 -7.61 -5.11 -30.76
N ARG A 82 -8.94 -5.12 -30.59
CA ARG A 82 -9.90 -5.13 -31.70
C ARG A 82 -9.92 -3.79 -32.44
N TRP A 83 -9.75 -3.78 -33.76
CA TRP A 83 -9.62 -2.58 -34.60
C TRP A 83 -10.77 -1.59 -34.44
N THR A 84 -11.99 -2.08 -34.19
CA THR A 84 -13.17 -1.24 -33.98
C THR A 84 -13.04 -0.23 -32.83
N LYS A 85 -12.12 -0.43 -31.88
CA LYS A 85 -11.76 0.57 -30.87
C LYS A 85 -10.88 1.70 -31.41
N LEU A 86 -10.09 1.45 -32.46
CA LEU A 86 -9.14 2.42 -33.03
C LEU A 86 -9.81 3.47 -33.93
N GLN A 87 -10.89 3.11 -34.63
CA GLN A 87 -11.72 4.10 -35.36
C GLN A 87 -12.65 4.92 -34.44
N ARG A 88 -12.93 4.45 -33.21
CA ARG A 88 -13.70 5.18 -32.20
C ARG A 88 -12.79 5.89 -31.20
N GLY A 89 -11.78 6.61 -31.72
CA GLY A 89 -11.00 7.54 -30.91
C GLY A 89 -11.93 8.61 -30.32
N ARG A 90 -11.99 8.69 -28.98
CA ARG A 90 -12.92 9.51 -28.19
C ARG A 90 -14.41 9.25 -28.44
N GLU A 91 -14.93 8.18 -27.85
CA GLU A 91 -16.18 8.20 -27.07
C GLU A 91 -16.36 6.85 -26.35
N THR A 92 -16.87 6.84 -25.13
CA THR A 92 -17.04 5.65 -24.24
C THR A 92 -15.76 5.02 -23.64
N SER A 93 -14.96 5.83 -22.94
CA SER A 93 -14.14 5.36 -21.80
C SER A 93 -14.94 5.23 -20.49
N PHE A 94 -16.27 5.11 -20.60
CA PHE A 94 -17.23 4.92 -19.52
C PHE A 94 -18.10 3.71 -19.90
N ASN A 95 -17.76 2.55 -19.32
CA ASN A 95 -18.61 1.41 -18.94
C ASN A 95 -17.74 0.15 -18.77
N LEU A 96 -16.91 0.17 -17.72
CA LEU A 96 -16.33 -1.03 -17.11
C LEU A 96 -16.96 -1.35 -15.73
N LYS A 97 -17.87 -0.49 -15.23
CA LYS A 97 -18.51 -0.63 -13.92
C LYS A 97 -19.59 -1.73 -13.85
N ASP A 98 -20.17 -2.12 -14.99
CA ASP A 98 -21.32 -3.05 -15.04
C ASP A 98 -20.95 -4.53 -14.78
N LYS A 99 -19.78 -4.80 -14.17
CA LYS A 99 -19.35 -6.13 -13.73
C LYS A 99 -19.02 -6.24 -12.25
N GLU A 100 -18.64 -5.15 -11.59
CA GLU A 100 -18.33 -5.15 -10.16
C GLU A 100 -19.61 -5.18 -9.29
N GLU A 101 -20.75 -4.69 -9.81
CA GLU A 101 -22.04 -4.74 -9.09
C GLU A 101 -22.55 -6.15 -8.80
N ASN A 102 -22.12 -7.19 -9.54
CA ASN A 102 -22.59 -8.56 -9.29
C ASN A 102 -21.82 -9.29 -8.17
N ASP A 103 -20.57 -8.93 -7.91
CA ASP A 103 -19.79 -9.57 -6.84
C ASP A 103 -20.10 -8.91 -5.47
N ILE A 104 -20.41 -7.61 -5.45
CA ILE A 104 -20.97 -6.90 -4.27
C ILE A 104 -22.32 -7.50 -3.83
N ILE A 105 -23.09 -8.09 -4.75
CA ILE A 105 -24.35 -8.79 -4.43
C ILE A 105 -24.10 -10.17 -3.79
N ILE A 106 -22.93 -10.78 -4.00
CA ILE A 106 -22.58 -12.09 -3.41
C ILE A 106 -22.10 -11.92 -1.97
N GLU A 107 -21.25 -10.93 -1.69
CA GLU A 107 -20.77 -10.67 -0.30
C GLU A 107 -21.88 -10.17 0.63
N ARG A 108 -22.84 -9.39 0.14
CA ARG A 108 -24.04 -9.06 0.94
C ARG A 108 -24.86 -10.30 1.31
N LYS A 109 -24.91 -11.29 0.42
CA LYS A 109 -25.70 -12.51 0.61
C LYS A 109 -25.13 -13.46 1.67
N THR A 110 -23.85 -13.32 2.01
CA THR A 110 -23.21 -14.05 3.11
C THR A 110 -23.38 -13.37 4.48
N MET A 111 -23.69 -12.08 4.53
CA MET A 111 -24.01 -11.38 5.78
C MET A 111 -25.45 -11.68 6.24
N ASP A 112 -26.42 -11.69 5.32
CA ASP A 112 -27.84 -11.93 5.62
C ASP A 112 -28.08 -13.29 6.33
N SER A 113 -27.26 -14.32 6.04
CA SER A 113 -27.41 -15.65 6.64
C SER A 113 -27.00 -15.76 8.12
N GLU A 114 -26.35 -14.74 8.70
CA GLU A 114 -25.94 -14.77 10.12
C GLU A 114 -26.75 -13.83 11.03
N GLU A 115 -27.66 -13.01 10.49
CA GLU A 115 -28.58 -12.20 11.30
C GLU A 115 -29.72 -13.05 11.89
N ASP A 116 -30.20 -14.05 11.13
CA ASP A 116 -31.23 -15.02 11.53
C ASP A 116 -30.90 -15.72 12.87
N ASP A 117 -29.62 -16.02 13.10
CA ASP A 117 -29.13 -16.73 14.29
C ASP A 117 -29.13 -15.84 15.57
N ILE A 118 -29.09 -14.52 15.39
CA ILE A 118 -29.18 -13.54 16.49
C ILE A 118 -30.66 -13.32 16.87
N GLU A 119 -31.55 -13.22 15.88
CA GLU A 119 -33.00 -13.11 16.13
C GLU A 119 -33.57 -14.38 16.80
N ALA A 120 -33.09 -15.56 16.39
CA ALA A 120 -33.38 -16.84 17.05
C ALA A 120 -32.87 -16.89 18.51
N GLY A 121 -31.79 -16.15 18.82
CA GLY A 121 -31.29 -15.95 20.18
C GLY A 121 -32.20 -15.08 21.04
N MET A 122 -32.74 -13.99 20.48
CA MET A 122 -33.68 -13.10 21.17
C MET A 122 -35.02 -13.81 21.48
N LYS A 123 -35.56 -14.61 20.55
CA LYS A 123 -36.80 -15.38 20.77
C LYS A 123 -36.71 -16.39 21.93
N LYS A 124 -35.51 -16.79 22.35
CA LYS A 124 -35.29 -17.66 23.54
C LYS A 124 -35.32 -16.93 24.90
N LEU A 125 -35.55 -15.61 24.93
CA LEU A 125 -35.66 -14.83 26.17
C LEU A 125 -37.08 -14.83 26.78
N GLU A 126 -38.11 -15.18 26.01
CA GLU A 126 -39.48 -15.32 26.52
C GLU A 126 -39.62 -16.59 27.37
N GLY A 127 -39.99 -16.43 28.65
CA GLY A 127 -40.26 -17.51 29.59
C GLY A 127 -39.11 -17.94 30.51
N VAL A 128 -37.94 -17.30 30.43
CA VAL A 128 -36.71 -17.71 31.15
C VAL A 128 -36.36 -16.76 32.31
N SER A 129 -35.71 -17.26 33.37
CA SER A 129 -35.39 -16.52 34.60
C SER A 129 -34.45 -15.31 34.38
N LYS A 130 -34.62 -14.23 35.17
CA LYS A 130 -33.82 -12.99 35.11
C LYS A 130 -32.29 -13.16 35.30
N SER A 131 -31.85 -14.29 35.84
CA SER A 131 -30.42 -14.64 35.92
C SER A 131 -29.90 -15.20 34.60
N GLU A 132 -30.67 -16.10 33.97
CA GLU A 132 -30.34 -16.73 32.70
C GLU A 132 -30.51 -15.77 31.52
N GLN A 133 -31.52 -14.88 31.56
CA GLN A 133 -31.65 -13.78 30.60
C GLN A 133 -30.37 -12.92 30.56
N ARG A 134 -29.81 -12.55 31.72
CA ARG A 134 -28.53 -11.82 31.78
C ARG A 134 -27.34 -12.63 31.25
N ARG A 135 -27.31 -13.95 31.51
CA ARG A 135 -26.27 -14.84 30.96
C ARG A 135 -26.38 -14.99 29.44
N LEU A 136 -27.59 -15.00 28.87
CA LEU A 136 -27.79 -14.95 27.42
C LEU A 136 -27.37 -13.60 26.83
N MET A 137 -27.81 -12.48 27.42
CA MET A 137 -27.45 -11.13 26.93
C MET A 137 -25.93 -10.90 26.93
N LEU A 138 -25.20 -11.39 27.94
CA LEU A 138 -23.74 -11.37 27.93
C LEU A 138 -23.17 -12.21 26.77
N LYS A 139 -23.65 -13.45 26.57
CA LYS A 139 -23.20 -14.29 25.45
C LYS A 139 -23.53 -13.73 24.06
N ILE A 140 -24.65 -13.03 23.93
CA ILE A 140 -25.02 -12.32 22.70
C ILE A 140 -24.04 -11.16 22.47
N ARG A 141 -23.82 -10.32 23.49
CA ARG A 141 -22.88 -9.20 23.43
C ARG A 141 -21.43 -9.62 23.20
N ASP A 142 -20.99 -10.76 23.76
CA ASP A 142 -19.65 -11.28 23.53
C ASP A 142 -19.51 -11.84 22.09
N LYS A 143 -20.59 -12.38 21.50
CA LYS A 143 -20.65 -12.71 20.07
C LYS A 143 -20.63 -11.47 19.18
N GLU A 144 -21.40 -10.44 19.51
CA GLU A 144 -21.39 -9.13 18.82
C GLU A 144 -19.98 -8.51 18.86
N MET A 145 -19.33 -8.55 20.03
CA MET A 145 -17.96 -8.06 20.21
C MET A 145 -16.94 -8.85 19.39
N THR A 146 -17.06 -10.19 19.33
CA THR A 146 -16.16 -11.00 18.49
C THR A 146 -16.38 -10.76 17.00
N LYS A 147 -17.62 -10.56 16.54
CA LYS A 147 -17.89 -10.11 15.16
C LYS A 147 -17.26 -8.75 14.87
N TYR A 148 -17.44 -7.76 15.76
CA TYR A 148 -16.86 -6.43 15.63
C TYR A 148 -15.32 -6.42 15.60
N ILE A 149 -14.69 -7.28 16.41
CA ILE A 149 -13.23 -7.47 16.40
C ILE A 149 -12.79 -8.14 15.09
N SER A 150 -13.53 -9.11 14.56
CA SER A 150 -13.21 -9.77 13.28
C SER A 150 -13.37 -8.88 12.04
N THR A 151 -14.18 -7.81 12.12
CA THR A 151 -14.28 -6.79 11.06
C THR A 151 -13.16 -5.74 11.09
N LYS A 152 -12.24 -5.80 12.05
CA LYS A 152 -11.05 -4.95 12.06
C LYS A 152 -9.99 -5.57 11.15
N SER A 153 -9.72 -4.92 10.01
CA SER A 153 -8.63 -5.32 9.11
C SER A 153 -7.25 -5.18 9.80
N ASP A 154 -6.30 -6.00 9.35
CA ASP A 154 -4.92 -6.00 9.85
C ASP A 154 -4.19 -4.70 9.51
N GLU A 155 -3.16 -4.32 10.27
CA GLU A 155 -2.39 -3.09 10.01
C GLU A 155 -1.64 -3.10 8.67
N THR A 156 -1.48 -4.27 8.05
CA THR A 156 -0.91 -4.47 6.70
C THR A 156 -1.96 -4.64 5.60
N TRP A 157 -3.25 -4.46 5.88
CA TRP A 157 -4.30 -4.55 4.85
C TRP A 157 -4.34 -3.28 4.00
N VAL A 158 -4.12 -3.45 2.69
CA VAL A 158 -4.25 -2.40 1.67
C VAL A 158 -5.45 -2.72 0.79
N SER A 159 -6.31 -1.74 0.53
CA SER A 159 -7.43 -1.91 -0.41
C SER A 159 -6.90 -2.25 -1.80
N GLU A 160 -7.54 -3.18 -2.51
CA GLU A 160 -7.13 -3.55 -3.88
C GLU A 160 -7.27 -2.36 -4.85
N GLU A 161 -8.19 -1.42 -4.57
CA GLU A 161 -8.31 -0.15 -5.30
C GLU A 161 -7.13 0.79 -5.02
N ASP A 162 -6.70 0.92 -3.76
CA ASP A 162 -5.57 1.78 -3.38
C ASP A 162 -4.24 1.20 -3.88
N ALA A 163 -4.07 -0.14 -3.83
CA ALA A 163 -2.91 -0.82 -4.39
C ALA A 163 -2.78 -0.57 -5.90
N LYS A 164 -3.88 -0.71 -6.66
CA LYS A 164 -3.92 -0.39 -8.10
C LYS A 164 -3.69 1.10 -8.35
N ALA A 165 -4.27 1.99 -7.53
CA ALA A 165 -4.04 3.42 -7.65
C ALA A 165 -2.59 3.83 -7.36
N ILE A 166 -1.90 3.12 -6.46
CA ILE A 166 -0.46 3.28 -6.20
C ILE A 166 0.36 2.73 -7.37
N GLU A 167 0.03 1.55 -7.90
CA GLU A 167 0.70 0.95 -9.07
C GLU A 167 0.56 1.82 -10.34
N ASP A 168 -0.66 2.32 -10.61
CA ASP A 168 -0.95 3.31 -11.65
C ASP A 168 -0.17 4.61 -11.40
N ALA A 169 -0.15 5.10 -10.15
CA ALA A 169 0.58 6.31 -9.80
C ALA A 169 2.09 6.13 -9.99
N GLU A 170 2.69 5.02 -9.56
CA GLU A 170 4.12 4.71 -9.73
C GLU A 170 4.49 4.57 -11.21
N SER A 171 3.66 3.86 -11.99
CA SER A 171 3.85 3.67 -13.44
C SER A 171 3.71 4.97 -14.24
N ASN A 172 2.89 5.91 -13.75
CA ASN A 172 2.52 7.14 -14.46
C ASN A 172 3.12 8.41 -13.81
N LYS A 173 4.06 8.27 -12.85
CA LYS A 173 4.71 9.34 -12.08
C LYS A 173 5.73 10.13 -12.90
N GLY A 174 5.27 10.93 -13.86
CA GLY A 174 5.95 12.13 -14.37
C GLY A 174 7.26 11.96 -15.16
N ASP A 175 8.01 10.88 -14.99
CA ASP A 175 9.22 10.54 -15.74
C ASP A 175 8.84 9.73 -17.00
N PHE A 176 8.10 10.38 -17.89
CA PHE A 176 7.79 9.86 -19.22
C PHE A 176 9.04 9.93 -20.10
N LYS A 177 10.02 9.07 -19.80
CA LYS A 177 11.24 8.90 -20.60
C LYS A 177 10.85 8.71 -22.07
N LEU A 178 11.45 9.52 -22.93
CA LEU A 178 11.21 9.42 -24.37
C LEU A 178 11.68 8.04 -24.86
N LYS A 179 11.09 7.52 -25.94
CA LYS A 179 11.54 6.26 -26.58
C LYS A 179 13.02 6.28 -27.00
N SER A 180 13.64 7.45 -27.08
CA SER A 180 15.06 7.67 -27.36
C SER A 180 15.97 7.64 -26.12
N ASP A 181 15.42 7.76 -24.91
CA ASP A 181 16.17 7.89 -23.66
C ASP A 181 17.01 6.63 -23.35
N PRO A 182 18.29 6.75 -22.96
CA PRO A 182 19.12 5.61 -22.51
C PRO A 182 18.48 4.74 -21.42
N ALA A 183 17.68 5.32 -20.53
CA ALA A 183 17.06 4.66 -19.38
C ALA A 183 15.58 4.25 -19.60
N TYR A 184 15.07 4.35 -20.83
CA TYR A 184 13.73 3.85 -21.21
C TYR A 184 13.76 2.33 -21.38
N ILE A 185 12.91 1.63 -20.62
CA ILE A 185 12.64 0.20 -20.74
C ILE A 185 11.24 0.04 -21.35
N VAL A 186 11.06 -0.89 -22.28
CA VAL A 186 9.78 -1.12 -22.95
C VAL A 186 8.86 -1.92 -22.01
N PRO A 187 7.72 -1.36 -21.54
CA PRO A 187 6.77 -2.10 -20.69
C PRO A 187 6.28 -3.37 -21.36
N GLU A 188 6.07 -4.44 -20.59
CA GLU A 188 5.68 -5.76 -21.12
C GLU A 188 4.41 -5.71 -21.99
N GLU A 189 3.42 -4.89 -21.63
CA GLU A 189 2.19 -4.69 -22.42
C GLU A 189 2.42 -4.12 -23.83
N LEU A 190 3.56 -3.45 -24.05
CA LEU A 190 3.94 -2.83 -25.31
C LEU A 190 4.95 -3.69 -26.11
N GLN A 191 5.40 -4.83 -25.57
CA GLN A 191 6.31 -5.74 -26.27
C GLN A 191 5.55 -6.52 -27.35
N VAL A 192 5.79 -6.16 -28.62
CA VAL A 192 5.12 -6.78 -29.76
C VAL A 192 5.84 -8.06 -30.17
N ASN A 193 5.13 -9.19 -30.17
CA ASN A 193 5.65 -10.49 -30.61
C ASN A 193 5.02 -10.92 -31.95
N ALA A 194 5.76 -11.68 -32.76
CA ALA A 194 5.33 -12.09 -34.10
C ALA A 194 3.95 -12.79 -34.11
N ARG A 195 3.60 -13.53 -33.05
CA ARG A 195 2.28 -14.15 -32.86
C ARG A 195 1.16 -13.12 -32.64
N ILE A 196 1.41 -12.10 -31.81
CA ILE A 196 0.44 -11.02 -31.55
C ILE A 196 0.16 -10.27 -32.85
N GLN A 197 1.23 -9.91 -33.58
CA GLN A 197 1.16 -9.22 -34.86
C GLN A 197 0.41 -10.03 -35.92
N ARG A 198 0.66 -11.34 -36.01
CA ARG A 198 -0.07 -12.26 -36.89
C ARG A 198 -1.56 -12.28 -36.57
N ASN A 199 -1.91 -12.29 -35.28
CA ASN A 199 -3.29 -12.30 -34.83
C ASN A 199 -4.00 -10.97 -35.12
N GLU A 200 -3.34 -9.82 -34.95
CA GLU A 200 -3.92 -8.52 -35.36
C GLU A 200 -4.22 -8.52 -36.86
N MET A 201 -3.29 -8.98 -37.70
CA MET A 201 -3.55 -9.11 -39.15
C MET A 201 -4.73 -10.04 -39.46
N LEU A 202 -4.85 -11.19 -38.79
CA LEU A 202 -5.97 -12.12 -39.00
C LEU A 202 -7.32 -11.48 -38.63
N LEU A 203 -7.44 -10.87 -37.45
CA LEU A 203 -8.67 -10.17 -37.06
C LEU A 203 -8.98 -9.01 -38.03
N PHE A 204 -7.95 -8.29 -38.46
CA PHE A 204 -8.13 -7.17 -39.36
C PHE A 204 -8.59 -7.60 -40.77
N THR A 205 -8.11 -8.75 -41.27
CA THR A 205 -8.66 -9.33 -42.51
C THR A 205 -10.13 -9.73 -42.37
N GLU A 206 -10.57 -10.22 -41.21
CA GLU A 206 -11.97 -10.51 -40.94
C GLU A 206 -12.82 -9.24 -40.96
N GLU A 207 -12.35 -8.17 -40.32
CA GLU A 207 -13.09 -6.89 -40.25
C GLU A 207 -13.24 -6.25 -41.63
N ILE A 208 -12.21 -6.29 -42.48
CA ILE A 208 -12.28 -5.86 -43.89
C ILE A 208 -13.31 -6.70 -44.67
N TYR A 209 -13.40 -8.01 -44.41
CA TYR A 209 -14.41 -8.87 -45.03
C TYR A 209 -15.82 -8.52 -44.55
N LEU A 210 -16.03 -8.39 -43.23
CA LEU A 210 -17.31 -8.04 -42.63
C LEU A 210 -17.84 -6.68 -43.12
N GLN A 211 -16.99 -5.66 -43.24
CA GLN A 211 -17.38 -4.36 -43.78
C GLN A 211 -17.85 -4.45 -45.25
N LYS A 212 -17.13 -5.22 -46.09
CA LYS A 212 -17.55 -5.45 -47.48
C LYS A 212 -18.87 -6.24 -47.56
N MET A 213 -19.04 -7.24 -46.70
CA MET A 213 -20.26 -8.05 -46.66
C MET A 213 -21.47 -7.28 -46.17
N ALA A 214 -21.34 -6.42 -45.15
CA ALA A 214 -22.41 -5.54 -44.69
C ALA A 214 -22.90 -4.59 -45.80
N PHE A 215 -21.97 -3.91 -46.49
CA PHE A 215 -22.32 -3.09 -47.66
C PHE A 215 -22.98 -3.90 -48.78
N ASN A 216 -22.47 -5.11 -49.05
CA ASN A 216 -23.03 -5.98 -50.07
C ASN A 216 -24.46 -6.45 -49.71
N GLN A 217 -24.77 -6.65 -48.43
CA GLN A 217 -26.13 -6.98 -47.98
C GLN A 217 -27.10 -5.81 -48.21
N GLU A 218 -26.72 -4.59 -47.85
CA GLU A 218 -27.52 -3.38 -48.13
C GLU A 218 -27.74 -3.16 -49.64
N PHE A 219 -26.67 -3.34 -50.43
CA PHE A 219 -26.72 -3.25 -51.88
C PHE A 219 -27.63 -4.33 -52.52
N LEU A 220 -27.58 -5.57 -52.03
CA LEU A 220 -28.45 -6.65 -52.52
C LEU A 220 -29.91 -6.44 -52.11
N ALA A 221 -30.18 -5.93 -50.90
CA ALA A 221 -31.53 -5.55 -50.51
C ALA A 221 -32.09 -4.44 -51.42
N LEU A 222 -31.29 -3.42 -51.76
CA LEU A 222 -31.74 -2.38 -52.70
C LEU A 222 -31.94 -2.94 -54.12
N ARG A 223 -31.16 -3.93 -54.56
CA ARG A 223 -31.38 -4.65 -55.82
C ARG A 223 -32.74 -5.38 -55.84
N GLU A 224 -33.11 -6.06 -54.76
CA GLU A 224 -34.39 -6.76 -54.65
C GLU A 224 -35.58 -5.77 -54.70
N VAL A 225 -35.47 -4.63 -54.02
CA VAL A 225 -36.44 -3.53 -54.12
C VAL A 225 -36.57 -3.06 -55.57
N ARG A 226 -35.45 -2.82 -56.27
CA ARG A 226 -35.46 -2.41 -57.68
C ARG A 226 -36.17 -3.42 -58.58
N GLU A 227 -35.85 -4.70 -58.44
CA GLU A 227 -36.43 -5.77 -59.26
C GLU A 227 -37.93 -5.95 -58.98
N TYR A 228 -38.35 -5.81 -57.72
CA TYR A 228 -39.76 -5.79 -57.34
C TYR A 228 -40.50 -4.58 -57.93
N GLU A 229 -39.90 -3.40 -57.92
CA GLU A 229 -40.48 -2.18 -58.48
C GLU A 229 -40.58 -2.20 -60.00
N GLU A 230 -39.57 -2.72 -60.71
CA GLU A 230 -39.61 -2.93 -62.16
C GLU A 230 -40.74 -3.91 -62.55
N LYS A 231 -40.86 -5.04 -61.85
CA LYS A 231 -41.96 -6.01 -62.05
C LYS A 231 -43.32 -5.39 -61.76
N LYS A 232 -43.43 -4.62 -60.67
CA LYS A 232 -44.67 -3.94 -60.27
C LYS A 232 -45.08 -2.87 -61.28
N LYS A 233 -44.12 -2.09 -61.80
CA LYS A 233 -44.36 -1.10 -62.85
C LYS A 233 -44.83 -1.76 -64.14
N ALA A 234 -44.18 -2.84 -64.58
CA ALA A 234 -44.61 -3.61 -65.74
C ALA A 234 -46.02 -4.20 -65.57
N ALA A 235 -46.36 -4.71 -64.38
CA ALA A 235 -47.70 -5.21 -64.07
C ALA A 235 -48.76 -4.08 -64.05
N GLN A 236 -48.44 -2.91 -63.48
CA GLN A 236 -49.30 -1.73 -63.53
C GLN A 236 -49.54 -1.24 -64.96
N GLU A 237 -48.50 -1.19 -65.80
CA GLU A 237 -48.62 -0.80 -67.21
C GLU A 237 -49.45 -1.81 -68.03
N ALA A 238 -49.34 -3.11 -67.74
CA ALA A 238 -50.17 -4.15 -68.36
C ALA A 238 -51.63 -4.06 -67.92
N ALA A 239 -51.88 -3.86 -66.62
CA ALA A 239 -53.23 -3.67 -66.08
C ALA A 239 -53.90 -2.40 -66.61
N LEU A 240 -53.18 -1.27 -66.69
CA LEU A 240 -53.71 -0.04 -67.30
C LEU A 240 -54.11 -0.25 -68.77
N LYS A 241 -53.31 -0.97 -69.57
CA LYS A 241 -53.63 -1.26 -70.98
C LYS A 241 -54.87 -2.14 -71.16
N GLN A 242 -55.19 -2.98 -70.17
CA GLN A 242 -56.43 -3.76 -70.14
C GLN A 242 -57.62 -2.89 -69.70
N VAL A 243 -57.45 -2.08 -68.66
CA VAL A 243 -58.50 -1.18 -68.13
C VAL A 243 -58.81 0.00 -69.06
N GLU A 244 -57.87 0.45 -69.90
CA GLU A 244 -58.10 1.47 -70.94
C GLU A 244 -59.18 1.05 -71.97
N GLN A 245 -59.54 -0.23 -72.04
CA GLN A 245 -60.61 -0.73 -72.91
C GLN A 245 -62.03 -0.53 -72.33
N GLU A 246 -62.17 -0.27 -71.02
CA GLU A 246 -63.46 -0.24 -70.31
C GLU A 246 -63.69 1.07 -69.53
N SER A 247 -64.13 2.09 -70.27
CA SER A 247 -64.80 3.34 -69.84
C SER A 247 -64.72 3.79 -68.35
N LEU A 248 -63.95 4.85 -68.05
CA LEU A 248 -64.30 5.91 -67.06
C LEU A 248 -63.24 7.04 -67.00
N HIS A 249 -63.04 7.75 -68.13
CA HIS A 249 -61.87 8.60 -68.40
C HIS A 249 -61.45 9.59 -67.28
N THR A 250 -62.39 10.22 -66.57
CA THR A 250 -62.06 11.24 -65.56
C THR A 250 -61.58 10.66 -64.22
N LYS A 251 -62.18 9.56 -63.74
CA LYS A 251 -61.71 8.86 -62.53
C LYS A 251 -60.35 8.23 -62.79
N LEU A 252 -60.19 7.61 -63.97
CA LEU A 252 -58.94 7.03 -64.44
C LEU A 252 -57.82 8.08 -64.60
N LYS A 253 -58.13 9.33 -64.98
CA LYS A 253 -57.12 10.43 -64.98
C LYS A 253 -56.60 10.72 -63.59
N TYR A 254 -57.46 10.79 -62.58
CA TYR A 254 -57.06 11.02 -61.19
C TYR A 254 -56.27 9.83 -60.64
N GLU A 255 -56.74 8.60 -60.86
CA GLU A 255 -56.04 7.39 -60.44
C GLU A 255 -54.66 7.26 -61.11
N LYS A 256 -54.56 7.56 -62.41
CA LYS A 256 -53.28 7.64 -63.14
C LYS A 256 -52.37 8.72 -62.55
N HIS A 257 -52.90 9.89 -62.16
CA HIS A 257 -52.12 10.94 -61.51
C HIS A 257 -51.55 10.48 -60.16
N VAL A 258 -52.40 9.91 -59.29
CA VAL A 258 -52.00 9.38 -57.98
C VAL A 258 -50.99 8.24 -58.10
N LEU A 259 -51.13 7.36 -59.10
CA LEU A 259 -50.13 6.31 -59.38
C LEU A 259 -48.82 6.87 -59.93
N LEU A 260 -48.86 7.93 -60.75
CA LEU A 260 -47.65 8.60 -61.25
C LEU A 260 -46.92 9.35 -60.13
N GLU A 261 -47.63 10.06 -59.25
CA GLU A 261 -47.07 10.70 -58.05
C GLU A 261 -46.48 9.67 -57.08
N ARG A 262 -47.16 8.54 -56.89
CA ARG A 262 -46.62 7.45 -56.07
C ARG A 262 -45.36 6.85 -56.69
N ASN A 263 -45.34 6.63 -58.00
CA ASN A 263 -44.19 6.06 -58.68
C ASN A 263 -43.02 7.05 -58.75
N SER A 264 -43.27 8.36 -58.88
CA SER A 264 -42.20 9.37 -58.83
C SER A 264 -41.62 9.54 -57.42
N ALA A 265 -42.45 9.47 -56.37
CA ALA A 265 -41.99 9.46 -54.98
C ALA A 265 -41.13 8.23 -54.67
N ILE A 266 -41.53 7.05 -55.15
CA ILE A 266 -40.76 5.81 -55.02
C ILE A 266 -39.41 5.92 -55.75
N ILE A 267 -39.42 6.33 -57.03
CA ILE A 267 -38.20 6.55 -57.83
C ILE A 267 -37.25 7.54 -57.15
N SER A 268 -37.78 8.64 -56.60
CA SER A 268 -36.98 9.61 -55.85
C SER A 268 -36.38 9.01 -54.57
N SER A 269 -37.15 8.23 -53.82
CA SER A 269 -36.63 7.54 -52.62
C SER A 269 -35.56 6.49 -52.96
N PHE A 270 -35.68 5.79 -54.09
CA PHE A 270 -34.68 4.85 -54.58
C PHE A 270 -33.39 5.55 -55.02
N ASP A 271 -33.50 6.61 -55.84
CA ASP A 271 -32.33 7.34 -56.33
C ASP A 271 -31.57 8.03 -55.18
N ASN A 272 -32.28 8.53 -54.15
CA ASN A 272 -31.66 9.04 -52.93
C ASN A 272 -30.92 7.94 -52.14
N ALA A 273 -31.58 6.79 -51.89
CA ALA A 273 -30.94 5.65 -51.21
C ALA A 273 -29.74 5.08 -51.98
N LEU A 274 -29.75 5.19 -53.32
CA LEU A 274 -28.62 4.81 -54.16
C LEU A 274 -27.46 5.82 -54.05
N GLU A 275 -27.72 7.12 -53.91
CA GLU A 275 -26.68 8.13 -53.65
C GLU A 275 -26.10 7.98 -52.23
N ASP A 276 -26.91 7.66 -51.23
CA ASP A 276 -26.45 7.29 -49.89
C ASP A 276 -25.52 6.05 -49.96
N LEU A 277 -25.92 4.99 -50.67
CA LEU A 277 -25.04 3.84 -50.93
C LEU A 277 -23.79 4.21 -51.74
N ARG A 278 -23.85 5.18 -52.65
CA ARG A 278 -22.67 5.64 -53.41
C ARG A 278 -21.66 6.36 -52.52
N THR A 279 -22.12 7.25 -51.64
CA THR A 279 -21.26 7.95 -50.67
C THR A 279 -20.68 6.98 -49.65
N ASN A 280 -21.49 6.06 -49.12
CA ASN A 280 -21.03 4.97 -48.26
C ASN A 280 -20.00 4.07 -48.97
N ARG A 281 -20.22 3.71 -50.24
CA ARG A 281 -19.26 2.93 -51.03
C ARG A 281 -17.93 3.66 -51.20
N PHE A 282 -17.95 4.97 -51.45
CA PHE A 282 -16.74 5.78 -51.57
C PHE A 282 -15.97 5.83 -50.24
N ASN A 283 -16.67 6.11 -49.13
CA ASN A 283 -16.07 6.12 -47.80
C ASN A 283 -15.47 4.75 -47.42
N LEU A 284 -16.18 3.65 -47.73
CA LEU A 284 -15.67 2.29 -47.54
C LEU A 284 -14.49 1.97 -48.46
N GLU A 285 -14.47 2.46 -49.71
CA GLU A 285 -13.33 2.26 -50.60
C GLU A 285 -12.07 2.97 -50.09
N VAL A 286 -12.20 4.20 -49.55
CA VAL A 286 -11.11 4.90 -48.84
C VAL A 286 -10.66 4.10 -47.62
N ASN A 287 -11.58 3.67 -46.76
CA ASN A 287 -11.26 2.87 -45.56
C ASN A 287 -10.58 1.54 -45.91
N ILE A 288 -11.01 0.85 -46.96
CA ILE A 288 -10.41 -0.41 -47.44
C ILE A 288 -8.99 -0.16 -48.00
N LYS A 289 -8.72 1.00 -48.61
CA LYS A 289 -7.37 1.37 -49.07
C LYS A 289 -6.45 1.74 -47.91
N ALA A 290 -6.92 2.54 -46.95
CA ALA A 290 -6.20 2.81 -45.71
C ALA A 290 -5.91 1.51 -44.92
N ALA A 291 -6.88 0.60 -44.90
CA ALA A 291 -6.72 -0.72 -44.29
C ALA A 291 -5.69 -1.60 -45.03
N ALA A 292 -5.67 -1.59 -46.36
CA ALA A 292 -4.63 -2.27 -47.13
C ALA A 292 -3.23 -1.69 -46.84
N LEU A 293 -3.12 -0.37 -46.67
CA LEU A 293 -1.86 0.29 -46.32
C LEU A 293 -1.39 -0.08 -44.91
N LYS A 294 -2.27 -0.05 -43.88
CA LYS A 294 -1.89 -0.55 -42.55
C LYS A 294 -1.58 -2.05 -42.58
N MET A 295 -2.25 -2.88 -43.39
CA MET A 295 -1.89 -4.29 -43.55
C MET A 295 -0.45 -4.46 -44.10
N MET A 296 0.01 -3.58 -44.98
CA MET A 296 1.40 -3.59 -45.46
C MET A 296 2.40 -3.24 -44.34
N ALA A 297 2.10 -2.23 -43.51
CA ALA A 297 2.91 -1.88 -42.33
C ALA A 297 2.94 -3.04 -41.32
N LEU A 298 1.78 -3.61 -40.96
CA LEU A 298 1.69 -4.76 -40.05
C LEU A 298 2.47 -5.98 -40.58
N TYR A 299 2.54 -6.17 -41.90
CA TYR A 299 3.32 -7.23 -42.55
C TYR A 299 4.83 -6.95 -42.53
N GLN A 300 5.26 -5.70 -42.73
CA GLN A 300 6.66 -5.29 -42.56
C GLN A 300 7.11 -5.50 -41.11
N GLU A 301 6.29 -5.08 -40.15
CA GLU A 301 6.47 -5.33 -38.71
C GLU A 301 6.59 -6.83 -38.43
N LEU A 302 5.65 -7.68 -38.90
CA LEU A 302 5.73 -9.13 -38.71
C LEU A 302 7.00 -9.73 -39.32
N HIS A 303 7.39 -9.32 -40.53
CA HIS A 303 8.60 -9.83 -41.18
C HIS A 303 9.89 -9.42 -40.43
N PHE A 304 9.91 -8.25 -39.79
CA PHE A 304 10.99 -7.88 -38.89
C PHE A 304 10.97 -8.71 -37.60
N LEU A 305 9.79 -8.87 -36.97
CA LEU A 305 9.60 -9.67 -35.75
C LEU A 305 9.99 -11.15 -35.96
N GLN A 306 9.73 -11.72 -37.13
CA GLN A 306 10.16 -13.09 -37.47
C GLN A 306 11.69 -13.25 -37.57
N LYS A 307 12.44 -12.17 -37.86
CA LYS A 307 13.91 -12.20 -37.88
C LYS A 307 14.52 -12.06 -36.49
N SER A 308 13.86 -11.32 -35.59
CA SER A 308 14.28 -11.15 -34.19
C SER A 308 13.84 -12.29 -33.28
N GLN A 309 12.81 -13.06 -33.68
CA GLN A 309 12.28 -14.20 -32.94
C GLN A 309 13.34 -15.22 -32.44
N PRO A 310 14.26 -15.77 -33.26
CA PRO A 310 15.21 -16.79 -32.76
C PRO A 310 16.23 -16.23 -31.76
N THR A 311 16.56 -14.93 -31.85
CA THR A 311 17.41 -14.25 -30.86
C THR A 311 16.67 -13.95 -29.57
N GLU A 312 15.37 -13.66 -29.66
CA GLU A 312 14.48 -13.47 -28.51
C GLU A 312 14.28 -14.79 -27.75
N GLU A 313 13.93 -15.87 -28.46
CA GLU A 313 13.79 -17.22 -27.88
C GLU A 313 15.08 -17.68 -27.17
N SER A 314 16.26 -17.42 -27.75
CA SER A 314 17.55 -17.74 -27.11
C SER A 314 17.87 -16.89 -25.88
N LEU A 315 17.35 -15.67 -25.80
CA LEU A 315 17.50 -14.80 -24.64
C LEU A 315 16.50 -15.18 -23.51
N ASP A 316 15.26 -15.52 -23.88
CA ASP A 316 14.25 -16.04 -22.96
C ASP A 316 14.69 -17.36 -22.32
N GLU A 317 15.25 -18.28 -23.10
CA GLU A 317 15.84 -19.53 -22.58
C GLU A 317 16.96 -19.27 -21.56
N LYS A 318 17.85 -18.30 -21.84
CA LYS A 318 18.92 -17.91 -20.91
C LYS A 318 18.37 -17.28 -19.63
N ILE A 319 17.38 -16.38 -19.71
CA ILE A 319 16.74 -15.84 -18.51
C ILE A 319 16.08 -16.96 -17.71
N HIS A 320 15.35 -17.86 -18.35
CA HIS A 320 14.65 -18.93 -17.65
C HIS A 320 15.64 -19.89 -16.95
N GLU A 321 16.77 -20.21 -17.59
CA GLU A 321 17.83 -21.00 -16.96
C GLU A 321 18.45 -20.27 -15.75
N LYS A 322 18.72 -18.96 -15.88
CA LYS A 322 19.31 -18.14 -14.80
C LYS A 322 18.34 -17.93 -13.64
N MET A 323 17.07 -17.61 -13.91
CA MET A 323 16.00 -17.51 -12.90
C MET A 323 15.82 -18.83 -12.16
N LYS A 324 15.84 -19.97 -12.88
CA LYS A 324 15.81 -21.30 -12.24
C LYS A 324 17.03 -21.52 -11.36
N SER A 325 18.24 -21.18 -11.81
CA SER A 325 19.45 -21.28 -10.99
C SER A 325 19.39 -20.40 -9.74
N VAL A 326 18.82 -19.19 -9.83
CA VAL A 326 18.63 -18.29 -8.67
C VAL A 326 17.59 -18.86 -7.70
N HIS A 327 16.52 -19.47 -8.22
CA HIS A 327 15.51 -20.17 -7.40
C HIS A 327 16.12 -21.38 -6.68
N ASP A 328 16.85 -22.25 -7.38
CA ASP A 328 17.54 -23.42 -6.81
C ASP A 328 18.55 -23.00 -5.71
N MET A 329 19.23 -21.86 -5.89
CA MET A 329 20.14 -21.30 -4.89
C MET A 329 19.41 -20.63 -3.71
N ARG A 330 18.18 -20.14 -3.90
CA ARG A 330 17.32 -19.63 -2.83
C ARG A 330 16.80 -20.77 -1.95
N VAL A 331 16.28 -21.84 -2.55
CA VAL A 331 15.79 -23.03 -1.82
C VAL A 331 16.89 -23.64 -0.95
N LYS A 332 18.10 -23.82 -1.50
CA LYS A 332 19.27 -24.32 -0.74
C LYS A 332 19.68 -23.40 0.43
N LEU A 333 19.45 -22.10 0.30
CA LEU A 333 19.72 -21.13 1.36
C LEU A 333 18.68 -21.25 2.47
N GLU A 334 17.39 -21.35 2.13
CA GLU A 334 16.29 -21.58 3.10
C GLU A 334 16.42 -22.93 3.83
N GLU A 335 16.88 -23.99 3.17
CA GLU A 335 17.18 -25.29 3.78
C GLU A 335 18.31 -25.18 4.81
N GLN A 336 19.36 -24.42 4.50
CA GLN A 336 20.50 -24.20 5.39
C GLN A 336 20.18 -23.26 6.55
N GLU A 337 19.32 -22.26 6.35
CA GLU A 337 18.81 -21.42 7.43
C GLU A 337 17.99 -22.23 8.44
N LYS A 338 17.19 -23.21 8.00
CA LYS A 338 16.46 -24.13 8.89
C LYS A 338 17.40 -25.05 9.69
N LEU A 339 18.47 -25.57 9.08
CA LEU A 339 19.48 -26.36 9.79
C LEU A 339 20.24 -25.52 10.83
N MET A 340 20.57 -24.28 10.48
CA MET A 340 21.16 -23.28 11.38
C MET A 340 20.23 -22.92 12.55
N GLU A 341 18.93 -22.78 12.31
CA GLU A 341 17.93 -22.49 13.34
C GLU A 341 17.77 -23.66 14.30
N ALA A 342 17.61 -24.89 13.79
CA ALA A 342 17.56 -26.10 14.62
C ALA A 342 18.83 -26.29 15.48
N LYS A 343 20.02 -25.93 14.98
CA LYS A 343 21.25 -25.95 15.78
C LYS A 343 21.33 -24.84 16.82
N LYS A 344 20.73 -23.66 16.58
CA LYS A 344 20.57 -22.62 17.61
C LYS A 344 19.58 -23.03 18.70
N GLU A 345 18.49 -23.70 18.33
CA GLU A 345 17.54 -24.28 19.29
C GLU A 345 18.20 -25.36 20.16
N GLU A 346 19.02 -26.24 19.57
CA GLU A 346 19.83 -27.20 20.33
C GLU A 346 20.78 -26.51 21.31
N ILE A 347 21.47 -25.45 20.89
CA ILE A 347 22.34 -24.65 21.77
C ILE A 347 21.53 -23.99 22.89
N THR A 348 20.37 -23.39 22.64
CA THR A 348 19.57 -22.76 23.70
C THR A 348 19.01 -23.76 24.69
N LEU A 349 18.64 -24.97 24.24
CA LEU A 349 18.25 -26.06 25.14
C LEU A 349 19.41 -26.52 26.03
N LEU A 350 20.62 -26.65 25.49
CA LEU A 350 21.82 -26.99 26.26
C LEU A 350 22.21 -25.87 27.25
N THR A 351 22.12 -24.58 26.87
CA THR A 351 22.36 -23.47 27.79
C THR A 351 21.32 -23.40 28.91
N ASN A 352 20.04 -23.63 28.60
CA ASN A 352 18.99 -23.68 29.62
C ASN A 352 19.25 -24.83 30.62
N ARG A 353 19.68 -26.00 30.12
CA ARG A 353 20.01 -27.16 30.96
C ARG A 353 21.27 -26.94 31.81
N ARG A 354 22.25 -26.20 31.29
CA ARG A 354 23.40 -25.69 32.06
C ARG A 354 22.95 -24.73 33.17
N GLU A 355 22.05 -23.81 32.87
CA GLU A 355 21.43 -22.91 33.87
C GLU A 355 20.60 -23.68 34.90
N GLU A 356 19.90 -24.75 34.53
CA GLU A 356 19.22 -25.63 35.49
C GLU A 356 20.21 -26.26 36.47
N ILE A 357 21.38 -26.73 36.02
CA ILE A 357 22.42 -27.28 36.91
C ILE A 357 23.02 -26.18 37.80
N MET A 358 23.19 -24.95 37.28
CA MET A 358 23.59 -23.79 38.08
C MET A 358 22.55 -23.46 39.18
N ASN A 359 21.26 -23.51 38.83
CA ASN A 359 20.16 -23.32 39.78
C ASN A 359 20.04 -24.49 40.78
N GLU A 360 20.35 -25.73 40.38
CA GLU A 360 20.47 -26.88 41.30
C GLU A 360 21.60 -26.64 42.31
N PHE A 361 22.77 -26.16 41.86
CA PHE A 361 23.89 -25.77 42.72
C PHE A 361 23.47 -24.68 43.72
N ASP A 362 22.86 -23.59 43.28
CA ASP A 362 22.41 -22.51 44.19
C ASP A 362 21.31 -22.94 45.17
N ARG A 363 20.46 -23.92 44.81
CA ARG A 363 19.47 -24.51 45.73
C ARG A 363 20.07 -25.45 46.77
N ILE A 364 21.14 -26.16 46.41
CA ILE A 364 21.87 -27.07 47.32
C ILE A 364 22.83 -26.30 48.24
N PHE A 365 23.27 -25.10 47.82
CA PHE A 365 24.11 -24.19 48.60
C PHE A 365 23.42 -22.81 48.84
N PRO A 366 22.40 -22.72 49.71
CA PRO A 366 21.47 -21.58 49.73
C PRO A 366 21.82 -20.43 50.72
N GLU A 367 22.89 -20.49 51.49
CA GLU A 367 23.24 -19.42 52.45
C GLU A 367 24.20 -18.37 51.84
N PRO A 368 23.80 -17.09 51.74
CA PRO A 368 24.61 -16.05 51.10
C PRO A 368 25.77 -15.53 51.97
N ASP A 369 25.68 -15.72 53.30
CA ASP A 369 26.66 -15.23 54.28
C ASP A 369 27.75 -16.28 54.62
N ASP A 370 27.69 -17.47 54.02
CA ASP A 370 28.56 -18.60 54.39
C ASP A 370 29.93 -18.52 53.67
N PRO A 371 31.08 -18.43 54.39
CA PRO A 371 32.40 -18.24 53.78
C PRO A 371 32.83 -19.34 52.80
N GLN A 372 32.15 -20.48 52.80
CA GLN A 372 32.43 -21.64 51.97
C GLN A 372 31.83 -21.54 50.56
N LYS A 373 30.69 -20.83 50.39
CA LYS A 373 30.02 -20.68 49.09
C LYS A 373 30.95 -20.13 47.98
N PRO A 374 31.75 -19.05 48.17
CA PRO A 374 32.67 -18.59 47.14
C PRO A 374 33.83 -19.56 46.84
N ILE A 375 34.20 -20.44 47.78
CA ILE A 375 35.24 -21.46 47.58
C ILE A 375 34.68 -22.62 46.75
N LEU A 376 33.50 -23.12 47.11
CA LEU A 376 32.80 -24.19 46.40
C LEU A 376 32.38 -23.75 44.98
N HIS A 377 31.95 -22.49 44.81
CA HIS A 377 31.65 -21.91 43.50
C HIS A 377 32.90 -21.84 42.60
N LYS A 378 34.08 -21.50 43.16
CA LYS A 378 35.36 -21.57 42.41
C LYS A 378 35.74 -23.00 42.03
N LEU A 379 35.57 -23.97 42.92
CA LEU A 379 35.83 -25.39 42.62
C LEU A 379 34.85 -25.95 41.58
N PHE A 380 33.58 -25.56 41.64
CA PHE A 380 32.54 -25.93 40.68
C PHE A 380 32.81 -25.35 39.28
N ILE A 381 33.26 -24.10 39.17
CA ILE A 381 33.56 -23.44 37.90
C ILE A 381 34.94 -23.84 37.32
N LYS A 382 35.90 -24.33 38.14
CA LYS A 382 37.24 -24.72 37.65
C LYS A 382 37.12 -25.84 36.59
N ILE A 383 37.43 -25.49 35.34
CA ILE A 383 37.34 -26.37 34.17
C ILE A 383 38.28 -27.56 34.36
N ILE A 384 37.77 -28.78 34.21
CA ILE A 384 38.57 -30.01 34.13
C ILE A 384 38.79 -30.37 32.66
N ARG A 385 40.04 -30.67 32.26
CA ARG A 385 40.30 -31.28 30.93
C ARG A 385 39.71 -32.69 30.89
N ARG A 386 38.73 -32.90 30.00
CA ARG A 386 38.08 -34.20 29.80
C ARG A 386 39.09 -35.18 29.17
N VAL A 387 39.61 -36.13 29.94
CA VAL A 387 40.48 -37.19 29.41
C VAL A 387 39.66 -38.12 28.50
N LYS A 388 40.08 -38.23 27.24
CA LYS A 388 39.38 -39.01 26.21
C LYS A 388 39.44 -40.50 26.56
N ARG A 389 38.31 -41.09 26.97
CA ARG A 389 38.17 -42.54 27.18
C ARG A 389 37.60 -43.20 25.93
N ASN A 390 38.30 -44.23 25.46
CA ASN A 390 37.78 -45.12 24.42
C ASN A 390 36.68 -46.03 25.00
N PRO A 391 35.80 -46.62 24.15
CA PRO A 391 34.64 -47.41 24.62
C PRO A 391 34.98 -48.67 25.44
N ASP A 392 36.26 -49.03 25.56
CA ASP A 392 36.76 -50.17 26.36
C ASP A 392 37.45 -49.74 27.67
N GLY A 393 37.20 -48.50 28.14
CA GLY A 393 37.53 -48.06 29.51
C GLY A 393 39.00 -47.80 29.83
N THR A 394 39.92 -48.02 28.89
CA THR A 394 41.34 -47.68 29.03
C THR A 394 41.61 -46.20 28.74
N LEU A 395 42.62 -45.65 29.44
CA LEU A 395 43.15 -44.31 29.19
C LEU A 395 43.83 -44.31 27.82
N ALA A 396 43.46 -43.38 26.94
CA ALA A 396 44.27 -43.08 25.76
C ALA A 396 45.50 -42.30 26.24
N ASP A 397 46.68 -42.82 25.95
CA ASP A 397 47.94 -42.15 26.24
C ASP A 397 48.07 -40.89 25.38
N SER A 398 48.82 -39.90 25.87
CA SER A 398 48.92 -38.58 25.23
C SER A 398 49.94 -38.58 24.11
N ASP A 399 49.58 -39.16 22.95
CA ASP A 399 50.37 -38.95 21.72
C ASP A 399 50.06 -37.56 21.13
N GLU A 400 51.13 -36.79 20.95
CA GLU A 400 51.14 -35.53 20.23
C GLU A 400 50.80 -35.79 18.75
N ASP A 401 49.77 -35.14 18.21
CA ASP A 401 49.68 -34.87 16.77
C ASP A 401 49.07 -33.48 16.58
N SER A 402 49.94 -32.47 16.62
CA SER A 402 49.62 -31.09 16.25
C SER A 402 49.66 -30.96 14.73
N ASP A 403 48.54 -31.23 14.07
CA ASP A 403 48.38 -30.91 12.64
C ASP A 403 46.93 -30.50 12.33
N LEU A 404 46.60 -29.23 12.58
CA LEU A 404 45.43 -28.57 12.02
C LEU A 404 45.74 -27.11 11.68
N GLU A 405 45.31 -26.68 10.49
CA GLU A 405 45.83 -25.49 9.81
C GLU A 405 45.59 -24.16 10.55
N GLU A 406 46.57 -23.27 10.40
CA GLU A 406 46.57 -21.88 10.82
C GLU A 406 45.47 -21.07 10.10
N THR A 407 44.39 -20.72 10.81
CA THR A 407 43.54 -19.57 10.44
C THR A 407 43.44 -18.58 11.59
N VAL A 408 44.38 -17.63 11.58
CA VAL A 408 44.44 -16.47 12.50
C VAL A 408 43.19 -15.58 12.44
N ALA A 409 42.51 -15.39 13.58
CA ALA A 409 41.83 -14.15 13.97
C ALA A 409 41.40 -14.17 15.46
N ASP A 410 41.95 -13.24 16.25
CA ASP A 410 41.50 -12.74 17.56
C ASP A 410 40.96 -13.73 18.62
N ALA A 411 41.87 -14.15 19.51
CA ALA A 411 41.59 -14.26 20.94
C ALA A 411 42.88 -13.96 21.73
N ALA A 412 43.15 -12.68 21.98
CA ALA A 412 44.20 -12.27 22.91
C ALA A 412 43.64 -12.32 24.35
N ASP A 413 43.72 -13.49 24.99
CA ASP A 413 43.95 -13.66 26.44
C ASP A 413 44.18 -15.16 26.75
N ASP A 414 45.42 -15.64 26.59
CA ASP A 414 45.85 -16.98 27.00
C ASP A 414 47.00 -16.84 28.01
N GLU A 415 46.73 -16.12 29.11
CA GLU A 415 47.62 -16.04 30.26
C GLU A 415 47.42 -17.26 31.19
N ASP A 416 48.51 -18.01 31.36
CA ASP A 416 48.84 -18.87 32.51
C ASP A 416 47.83 -19.96 32.94
N TYR A 417 47.87 -21.10 32.24
CA TYR A 417 47.59 -22.39 32.86
C TYR A 417 48.82 -22.90 33.63
N GLU A 418 49.04 -22.41 34.85
CA GLU A 418 49.85 -23.17 35.82
C GLU A 418 49.15 -24.51 36.11
N ASP A 419 49.83 -25.60 35.79
CA ASP A 419 49.37 -26.98 35.99
C ASP A 419 49.50 -27.36 37.48
N ASP A 420 48.71 -26.67 38.30
CA ASP A 420 48.71 -26.85 39.75
C ASP A 420 47.86 -28.09 40.07
N ASP A 421 48.58 -29.22 40.08
CA ASP A 421 48.18 -30.61 40.39
C ASP A 421 47.78 -30.75 41.89
N VAL A 422 46.96 -29.80 42.35
CA VAL A 422 46.40 -29.74 43.69
C VAL A 422 45.39 -30.86 43.81
N VAL A 423 45.84 -31.98 44.38
CA VAL A 423 45.00 -33.06 44.89
C VAL A 423 43.78 -32.44 45.57
N GLU A 424 42.60 -32.74 45.04
CA GLU A 424 41.34 -32.07 45.38
C GLU A 424 40.87 -32.53 46.78
N VAL A 425 41.54 -32.02 47.82
CA VAL A 425 41.28 -32.30 49.22
C VAL A 425 40.06 -31.51 49.66
N CYS A 426 39.04 -32.21 50.16
CA CYS A 426 37.81 -31.62 50.69
C CYS A 426 38.15 -30.49 51.69
N PRO A 427 37.65 -29.25 51.48
CA PRO A 427 37.97 -28.12 52.36
C PRO A 427 37.59 -28.40 53.82
N PRO A 428 38.46 -28.04 54.78
CA PRO A 428 38.15 -28.23 56.20
C PRO A 428 36.86 -27.45 56.54
N ASN A 429 35.88 -28.18 57.08
CA ASN A 429 34.51 -27.79 57.40
C ASN A 429 33.43 -28.00 56.30
N VAL A 430 33.71 -28.65 55.16
CA VAL A 430 32.64 -29.14 54.24
C VAL A 430 32.37 -30.62 54.52
N THR A 431 31.10 -31.03 54.61
CA THR A 431 30.78 -32.46 54.78
C THR A 431 30.93 -33.20 53.45
N GLN A 432 31.50 -34.41 53.51
CA GLN A 432 31.83 -35.24 52.34
C GLN A 432 30.63 -35.45 51.38
N TYR A 433 29.42 -35.50 51.91
CA TYR A 433 28.18 -35.59 51.13
C TYR A 433 27.95 -34.38 50.19
N PHE A 434 28.16 -33.15 50.67
CA PHE A 434 28.01 -31.96 49.82
C PHE A 434 29.15 -31.83 48.80
N TYR A 435 30.35 -32.30 49.16
CA TYR A 435 31.49 -32.37 48.24
C TYR A 435 31.21 -33.35 47.08
N ASP A 436 30.72 -34.56 47.39
CA ASP A 436 30.34 -35.57 46.39
C ASP A 436 29.16 -35.11 45.51
N GLN A 437 28.25 -34.27 46.03
CA GLN A 437 27.17 -33.67 45.23
C GLN A 437 27.68 -32.54 44.32
N MET A 438 28.54 -31.66 44.83
CA MET A 438 29.21 -30.64 44.02
C MET A 438 29.97 -31.27 42.86
N PHE A 439 30.70 -32.37 43.11
CA PHE A 439 31.47 -33.07 42.08
C PHE A 439 30.55 -33.63 40.97
N LYS A 440 29.41 -34.24 41.31
CA LYS A 440 28.44 -34.74 40.33
C LYS A 440 27.74 -33.64 39.52
N LEU A 441 27.48 -32.48 40.14
CA LEU A 441 26.96 -31.31 39.43
C LEU A 441 28.02 -30.72 38.49
N ARG A 442 29.29 -30.68 38.92
CA ARG A 442 30.43 -30.25 38.10
C ARG A 442 30.67 -31.17 36.91
N GLU A 443 30.63 -32.50 37.12
CA GLU A 443 30.67 -33.47 36.02
C GLU A 443 29.58 -33.17 34.99
N ARG A 444 28.31 -33.08 35.43
CA ARG A 444 27.17 -32.71 34.55
C ARG A 444 27.40 -31.38 33.82
N CYS A 445 27.83 -30.32 34.50
CA CYS A 445 28.15 -29.04 33.88
C CYS A 445 29.23 -29.15 32.81
N VAL A 446 30.31 -29.90 33.06
CA VAL A 446 31.37 -30.14 32.07
C VAL A 446 30.87 -30.95 30.87
N GLU A 447 29.88 -31.83 31.05
CA GLU A 447 29.23 -32.52 29.93
C GLU A 447 28.41 -31.57 29.05
N GLU A 448 27.55 -30.73 29.66
CA GLU A 448 26.77 -29.73 28.92
C GLU A 448 27.68 -28.67 28.26
N ASP A 449 28.71 -28.18 28.95
CA ASP A 449 29.70 -27.23 28.40
C ASP A 449 30.47 -27.82 27.21
N TRP A 450 30.72 -29.14 27.20
CA TRP A 450 31.32 -29.82 26.07
C TRP A 450 30.33 -29.97 24.90
N LEU A 451 29.06 -30.33 25.16
CA LEU A 451 28.02 -30.40 24.15
C LEU A 451 27.74 -29.03 23.52
N ILE A 452 27.75 -27.96 24.32
CA ILE A 452 27.64 -26.57 23.85
C ILE A 452 28.81 -26.22 22.93
N LYS A 453 30.04 -26.64 23.26
CA LYS A 453 31.21 -26.42 22.38
C LYS A 453 31.09 -27.18 21.07
N GLU A 454 30.70 -28.46 21.09
CA GLU A 454 30.49 -29.27 19.88
C GLU A 454 29.36 -28.70 19.00
N ALA A 455 28.24 -28.30 19.60
CA ALA A 455 27.11 -27.68 18.90
C ALA A 455 27.48 -26.32 18.28
N ASN A 456 28.28 -25.49 18.97
CA ASN A 456 28.81 -24.25 18.42
C ASN A 456 29.78 -24.51 17.25
N MET A 457 30.69 -25.50 17.35
CA MET A 457 31.57 -25.85 16.23
C MET A 457 30.77 -26.35 15.01
N ALA A 458 29.69 -27.10 15.22
CA ALA A 458 28.78 -27.51 14.16
C ALA A 458 28.02 -26.31 13.55
N LEU A 459 27.60 -25.35 14.39
CA LEU A 459 27.01 -24.09 13.93
C LEU A 459 27.99 -23.29 13.06
N ASP A 460 29.26 -23.18 13.48
CA ASP A 460 30.30 -22.49 12.72
C ASP A 460 30.54 -23.11 11.33
N VAL A 461 30.52 -24.44 11.21
CA VAL A 461 30.58 -25.12 9.91
C VAL A 461 29.39 -24.73 9.03
N LEU A 462 28.16 -24.80 9.56
CA LEU A 462 26.95 -24.41 8.83
C LEU A 462 26.94 -22.90 8.46
N THR A 463 27.50 -22.01 9.28
CA THR A 463 27.64 -20.57 8.89
C THR A 463 28.54 -20.39 7.68
N ARG A 464 29.66 -21.13 7.61
CA ARG A 464 30.61 -21.10 6.50
C ARG A 464 29.98 -21.66 5.21
N GLU A 465 29.18 -22.73 5.32
CA GLU A 465 28.41 -23.28 4.21
C GLU A 465 27.36 -22.28 3.69
N ARG A 466 26.58 -21.66 4.59
CA ARG A 466 25.65 -20.57 4.26
C ARG A 466 26.36 -19.42 3.54
N ASP A 467 27.50 -18.95 4.02
CA ASP A 467 28.24 -17.86 3.36
C ASP A 467 28.76 -18.24 1.98
N ASN A 468 29.16 -19.50 1.78
CA ASN A 468 29.55 -19.99 0.46
C ASN A 468 28.35 -20.07 -0.51
N ILE A 469 27.15 -20.43 -0.02
CA ILE A 469 25.90 -20.39 -0.78
C ILE A 469 25.50 -18.95 -1.10
N VAL A 470 25.61 -18.01 -0.15
CA VAL A 470 25.35 -16.57 -0.36
C VAL A 470 26.31 -15.97 -1.38
N LYS A 471 27.62 -16.30 -1.34
CA LYS A 471 28.59 -15.86 -2.35
C LYS A 471 28.22 -16.37 -3.76
N LYS A 472 27.85 -17.65 -3.87
CA LYS A 472 27.38 -18.24 -5.15
C LYS A 472 26.10 -17.59 -5.64
N LYS A 473 25.13 -17.33 -4.75
CA LYS A 473 23.87 -16.64 -5.06
C LYS A 473 24.14 -15.23 -5.60
N LYS A 474 24.99 -14.42 -4.93
CA LYS A 474 25.37 -13.09 -5.42
C LYS A 474 26.00 -13.12 -6.82
N LEU A 475 26.78 -14.17 -7.14
CA LEU A 475 27.35 -14.35 -8.48
C LEU A 475 26.27 -14.75 -9.52
N THR A 476 25.30 -15.59 -9.16
CA THR A 476 24.17 -15.92 -10.06
C THR A 476 23.24 -14.73 -10.27
N ASP A 477 22.98 -13.94 -9.23
CA ASP A 477 22.17 -12.72 -9.27
C ASP A 477 22.83 -11.68 -10.19
N ALA A 478 24.14 -11.44 -10.05
CA ALA A 478 24.89 -10.55 -10.95
C ALA A 478 24.93 -11.08 -12.41
N SER A 479 24.95 -12.41 -12.60
CA SER A 479 24.84 -13.01 -13.92
C SER A 479 23.44 -12.88 -14.52
N LEU A 480 22.38 -12.86 -13.70
CA LEU A 480 21.00 -12.63 -14.14
C LEU A 480 20.83 -11.16 -14.56
N GLU A 481 21.29 -10.22 -13.73
CA GLU A 481 21.26 -8.78 -14.01
C GLU A 481 22.00 -8.41 -15.32
N SER A 482 23.06 -9.16 -15.68
CA SER A 482 23.73 -9.01 -16.97
C SER A 482 22.86 -9.43 -18.16
N VAL A 483 22.11 -10.53 -18.04
CA VAL A 483 21.23 -11.02 -19.11
C VAL A 483 19.97 -10.15 -19.21
N GLU A 484 19.44 -9.66 -18.09
CA GLU A 484 18.36 -8.67 -18.07
C GLU A 484 18.75 -7.37 -18.81
N LYS A 485 20.00 -6.91 -18.63
CA LYS A 485 20.55 -5.77 -19.40
C LYS A 485 20.70 -6.08 -20.89
N GLU A 486 21.17 -7.27 -21.25
CA GLU A 486 21.24 -7.72 -22.66
C GLU A 486 19.85 -7.71 -23.31
N ILE A 487 18.82 -8.16 -22.60
CA ILE A 487 17.43 -8.16 -23.07
C ILE A 487 16.85 -6.75 -23.15
N ALA A 488 17.10 -5.88 -22.18
CA ALA A 488 16.66 -4.48 -22.26
C ALA A 488 17.28 -3.75 -23.47
N ILE A 489 18.55 -4.03 -23.79
CA ILE A 489 19.21 -3.52 -25.00
C ILE A 489 18.55 -4.10 -26.25
N PHE A 490 18.37 -5.41 -26.33
CA PHE A 490 17.75 -6.09 -27.47
C PHE A 490 16.30 -5.61 -27.72
N GLN A 491 15.49 -5.45 -26.68
CA GLN A 491 14.13 -4.90 -26.76
C GLN A 491 14.15 -3.44 -27.27
N LYS A 492 15.15 -2.65 -26.86
CA LYS A 492 15.32 -1.28 -27.36
C LYS A 492 15.74 -1.24 -28.84
N GLU A 493 16.64 -2.12 -29.27
CA GLU A 493 17.01 -2.27 -30.68
C GLU A 493 15.81 -2.75 -31.53
N LYS A 494 15.07 -3.75 -31.04
CA LYS A 494 13.81 -4.24 -31.63
C LYS A 494 12.79 -3.11 -31.78
N GLN A 495 12.58 -2.30 -30.73
CA GLN A 495 11.66 -1.15 -30.77
C GLN A 495 12.16 -0.02 -31.68
N TYR A 496 13.47 0.23 -31.74
CA TYR A 496 14.06 1.23 -32.64
C TYR A 496 13.81 0.86 -34.10
N SER A 497 14.16 -0.36 -34.50
CA SER A 497 13.91 -0.88 -35.85
C SER A 497 12.42 -0.97 -36.20
N LEU A 498 11.54 -1.22 -35.22
CA LEU A 498 10.08 -1.16 -35.44
C LEU A 498 9.59 0.28 -35.69
N ASN A 499 10.21 1.28 -35.06
CA ASN A 499 9.89 2.70 -35.29
C ASN A 499 10.43 3.22 -36.65
N GLU A 500 11.35 2.53 -37.32
CA GLU A 500 11.82 2.86 -38.68
C GLU A 500 10.81 2.47 -39.77
N ILE A 501 9.70 1.80 -39.42
CA ILE A 501 8.69 1.36 -40.38
C ILE A 501 7.73 2.51 -40.69
N ASP A 502 7.65 2.89 -41.96
CA ASP A 502 6.79 3.98 -42.44
C ASP A 502 5.29 3.68 -42.25
N ILE A 503 4.63 4.49 -41.42
CA ILE A 503 3.17 4.41 -41.20
C ILE A 503 2.46 5.41 -42.12
N VAL A 504 1.59 4.90 -43.00
CA VAL A 504 0.79 5.75 -43.90
C VAL A 504 -0.48 6.22 -43.21
N LEU A 505 -0.60 7.54 -43.02
CA LEU A 505 -1.79 8.20 -42.48
C LEU A 505 -2.64 8.81 -43.60
N SER A 506 -3.96 8.64 -43.53
CA SER A 506 -4.92 9.17 -44.51
C SER A 506 -5.71 10.34 -43.92
N GLU A 507 -5.14 11.54 -44.01
CA GLU A 507 -5.81 12.78 -43.58
C GLU A 507 -6.72 13.37 -44.66
N LYS A 508 -7.78 14.06 -44.25
CA LYS A 508 -8.64 14.83 -45.16
C LYS A 508 -8.01 16.20 -45.41
N MET A 509 -8.22 16.76 -46.61
CA MET A 509 -7.65 18.07 -47.01
C MET A 509 -7.91 19.21 -46.02
N HIS A 510 -9.05 19.22 -45.32
CA HIS A 510 -9.36 20.26 -44.33
C HIS A 510 -8.64 20.10 -42.98
N GLN A 511 -7.94 18.99 -42.75
CA GLN A 511 -7.14 18.75 -41.55
C GLN A 511 -5.69 19.24 -41.72
N ILE A 512 -5.29 19.62 -42.94
CA ILE A 512 -3.93 20.06 -43.25
C ILE A 512 -3.88 21.59 -43.17
N GLU A 513 -3.40 22.11 -42.04
CA GLU A 513 -3.17 23.56 -41.83
C GLU A 513 -1.84 24.05 -42.44
N PHE A 514 -1.00 23.14 -42.94
CA PHE A 514 0.28 23.46 -43.60
C PHE A 514 0.06 23.86 -45.06
N LEU A 515 -0.11 25.17 -45.29
CA LEU A 515 -0.32 25.77 -46.61
C LEU A 515 0.81 26.76 -46.93
N GLU A 516 1.53 26.54 -48.04
CA GLU A 516 2.48 27.53 -48.55
C GLU A 516 1.74 28.45 -49.53
N GLY A 517 1.64 29.75 -49.20
CA GLY A 517 0.93 30.73 -50.05
C GLY A 517 -0.59 30.59 -50.11
N GLY A 518 -1.19 29.67 -49.33
CA GLY A 518 -2.63 29.36 -49.36
C GLY A 518 -2.99 28.14 -50.22
N GLU A 519 -2.01 27.51 -50.87
CA GLU A 519 -2.17 26.24 -51.58
C GLU A 519 -1.48 25.10 -50.81
N LEU A 520 -1.87 23.86 -51.10
CA LEU A 520 -1.29 22.67 -50.49
C LEU A 520 0.03 22.33 -51.22
N PRO A 521 1.18 22.23 -50.53
CA PRO A 521 2.45 21.87 -51.18
C PRO A 521 2.42 20.47 -51.82
N GLU A 522 3.15 20.29 -52.92
CA GLU A 522 3.32 18.97 -53.56
C GLU A 522 4.09 17.97 -52.68
N ASP A 523 4.91 18.47 -51.76
CA ASP A 523 5.69 17.68 -50.80
C ASP A 523 5.45 18.16 -49.36
N LEU A 524 4.96 17.24 -48.52
CA LEU A 524 4.69 17.46 -47.09
C LEU A 524 5.85 16.99 -46.20
N SER A 525 6.99 16.56 -46.74
CA SER A 525 8.15 16.05 -45.98
C SER A 525 8.76 17.05 -44.99
N ARG A 526 8.43 18.35 -45.11
CA ARG A 526 8.81 19.41 -44.15
C ARG A 526 7.75 19.69 -43.08
N GLY A 527 6.54 19.15 -43.25
CA GLY A 527 5.44 19.29 -42.31
C GLY A 527 5.64 18.38 -41.09
N LEU A 528 5.20 18.85 -39.93
CA LEU A 528 5.22 18.09 -38.69
C LEU A 528 3.78 17.89 -38.22
N VAL A 529 3.38 16.63 -38.04
CA VAL A 529 2.01 16.27 -37.65
C VAL A 529 1.91 16.27 -36.13
N PHE A 530 0.90 16.99 -35.61
CA PHE A 530 0.56 17.02 -34.18
C PHE A 530 -0.93 16.75 -34.00
N ASP A 531 -1.31 16.11 -32.90
CA ASP A 531 -2.69 16.15 -32.43
C ASP A 531 -3.05 17.60 -32.04
N ASN A 532 -4.16 18.10 -32.55
CA ASN A 532 -4.70 19.42 -32.22
C ASN A 532 -4.90 19.59 -30.71
N ALA A 533 -5.25 18.55 -29.96
CA ALA A 533 -5.34 18.63 -28.50
C ALA A 533 -3.96 18.91 -27.87
N VAL A 534 -2.91 18.19 -28.30
CA VAL A 534 -1.53 18.40 -27.83
C VAL A 534 -1.02 19.79 -28.23
N PHE A 535 -1.33 20.26 -29.44
CA PHE A 535 -0.93 21.59 -29.91
C PHE A 535 -1.59 22.73 -29.12
N GLN A 536 -2.87 22.61 -28.75
CA GLN A 536 -3.51 23.58 -27.87
C GLN A 536 -2.97 23.51 -26.44
N ASN A 537 -2.83 22.31 -25.87
CA ASN A 537 -2.20 22.14 -24.55
C ASN A 537 -0.80 22.78 -24.50
N LEU A 538 0.00 22.66 -25.57
CA LEU A 538 1.34 23.24 -25.64
C LEU A 538 1.30 24.78 -25.74
N LYS A 539 0.29 25.37 -26.41
CA LYS A 539 0.03 26.82 -26.37
C LYS A 539 -0.37 27.29 -24.98
N ASP A 540 -1.23 26.55 -24.29
CA ASP A 540 -1.69 26.87 -22.93
C ASP A 540 -0.53 26.77 -21.93
N ILE A 541 0.28 25.71 -22.00
CA ILE A 541 1.53 25.55 -21.24
C ILE A 541 2.50 26.71 -21.47
N ILE A 542 2.67 27.16 -22.71
CA ILE A 542 3.49 28.35 -23.03
C ILE A 542 2.89 29.61 -22.39
N ALA A 543 1.56 29.79 -22.44
CA ALA A 543 0.89 30.92 -21.82
C ALA A 543 1.03 30.90 -20.28
N ASP A 544 0.91 29.75 -19.65
CA ASP A 544 1.06 29.58 -18.19
C ASP A 544 2.51 29.73 -17.74
N HIS A 545 3.49 29.21 -18.49
CA HIS A 545 4.90 29.53 -18.24
C HIS A 545 5.19 31.03 -18.41
N MET A 546 4.53 31.73 -19.34
CA MET A 546 4.66 33.19 -19.43
C MET A 546 4.05 33.91 -18.22
N LYS A 547 2.88 33.48 -17.72
CA LYS A 547 2.29 34.01 -16.47
C LYS A 547 3.20 33.75 -15.27
N ALA A 548 3.67 32.51 -15.09
CA ALA A 548 4.58 32.13 -14.01
C ALA A 548 5.92 32.90 -14.06
N LYS A 549 6.43 33.17 -15.27
CA LYS A 549 7.63 34.01 -15.47
C LYS A 549 7.37 35.49 -15.18
N GLN A 550 6.13 35.96 -15.26
CA GLN A 550 5.75 37.31 -14.83
C GLN A 550 5.63 37.38 -13.31
N SER A 551 4.87 36.49 -12.67
CA SER A 551 4.74 36.47 -11.21
C SER A 551 6.07 36.25 -10.48
N LEU A 552 6.95 35.38 -11.00
CA LEU A 552 8.29 35.19 -10.44
C LEU A 552 9.17 36.45 -10.56
N LYS A 553 8.99 37.28 -11.61
CA LYS A 553 9.68 38.58 -11.73
C LYS A 553 9.13 39.60 -10.74
N GLU A 554 7.84 39.58 -10.46
CA GLU A 554 7.19 40.44 -9.46
C GLU A 554 7.66 40.06 -8.05
N LEU A 555 7.58 38.78 -7.69
CA LEU A 555 8.10 38.24 -6.43
C LEU A 555 9.58 38.57 -6.23
N HIS A 556 10.43 38.37 -7.25
CA HIS A 556 11.86 38.73 -7.17
C HIS A 556 12.09 40.25 -7.04
N LYS A 557 11.18 41.10 -7.56
CA LYS A 557 11.21 42.55 -7.35
C LYS A 557 10.78 42.93 -5.93
N GLU A 558 9.90 42.15 -5.30
CA GLU A 558 9.46 42.31 -3.92
C GLU A 558 10.54 41.86 -2.92
N LEU A 559 11.09 40.64 -3.05
CA LEU A 559 12.22 40.19 -2.24
C LEU A 559 13.42 41.15 -2.32
N ARG A 560 13.66 41.79 -3.48
CA ARG A 560 14.72 42.82 -3.61
C ARG A 560 14.42 44.09 -2.79
N LYS A 561 13.15 44.48 -2.63
CA LYS A 561 12.77 45.59 -1.74
C LYS A 561 12.93 45.17 -0.28
N GLU A 562 12.44 44.00 0.09
CA GLU A 562 12.51 43.46 1.46
C GLU A 562 13.96 43.26 1.90
N HIS A 563 14.82 42.70 1.05
CA HIS A 563 16.24 42.59 1.33
C HIS A 563 16.90 43.97 1.52
N GLN A 564 16.46 45.01 0.79
CA GLN A 564 16.92 46.37 1.02
C GLN A 564 16.36 47.01 2.31
N THR A 565 15.14 46.68 2.76
CA THR A 565 14.63 47.17 4.05
C THR A 565 15.31 46.47 5.21
N LEU A 566 15.41 45.14 5.17
CA LEU A 566 16.14 44.33 6.16
C LEU A 566 17.62 44.74 6.28
N ASN A 567 18.30 45.06 5.16
CA ASN A 567 19.69 45.57 5.22
C ASN A 567 19.79 46.98 5.81
N ARG A 568 18.72 47.80 5.78
CA ARG A 568 18.69 49.11 6.48
C ARG A 568 18.42 48.91 7.96
N GLU A 569 17.46 48.04 8.30
CA GLU A 569 17.13 47.68 9.68
C GLU A 569 18.32 47.03 10.39
N LYS A 570 19.00 46.07 9.74
CA LYS A 570 20.23 45.49 10.25
C LYS A 570 21.28 46.54 10.57
N LYS A 571 21.54 47.50 9.67
CA LYS A 571 22.49 48.59 9.96
C LYS A 571 22.09 49.43 11.17
N ILE A 572 20.79 49.70 11.34
CA ILE A 572 20.28 50.44 12.51
C ILE A 572 20.48 49.62 13.80
N GLU A 573 20.27 48.30 13.78
CA GLU A 573 20.53 47.45 14.94
C GLU A 573 22.03 47.25 15.21
N ASP A 574 22.86 47.13 14.17
CA ASP A 574 24.33 47.10 14.27
C ASP A 574 24.84 48.42 14.91
N GLU A 575 24.34 49.57 14.47
CA GLU A 575 24.62 50.90 15.07
C GLU A 575 24.12 51.00 16.52
N ARG A 576 22.94 50.46 16.86
CA ARG A 576 22.45 50.42 18.25
C ARG A 576 23.31 49.51 19.12
N THR A 577 23.75 48.38 18.59
CA THR A 577 24.56 47.39 19.30
C THR A 577 25.93 48.00 19.61
N ALA A 578 26.59 48.60 18.61
CA ALA A 578 27.84 49.34 18.80
C ALA A 578 27.70 50.50 19.81
N ASN A 579 26.57 51.22 19.81
CA ASN A 579 26.30 52.26 20.81
C ASN A 579 26.11 51.69 22.23
N ILE A 580 25.48 50.52 22.37
CA ILE A 580 25.31 49.83 23.66
C ILE A 580 26.65 49.29 24.14
N GLU A 581 27.43 48.64 23.27
CA GLU A 581 28.79 48.17 23.54
C GLU A 581 29.71 49.30 23.99
N ALA A 582 29.71 50.44 23.28
CA ALA A 582 30.49 51.62 23.67
C ALA A 582 30.09 52.14 25.06
N ARG A 583 28.78 52.18 25.39
CA ARG A 583 28.29 52.54 26.73
C ARG A 583 28.64 51.50 27.79
N CYS A 584 28.64 50.21 27.44
CA CYS A 584 29.07 49.14 28.34
C CYS A 584 30.57 49.26 28.65
N VAL A 585 31.41 49.51 27.64
CA VAL A 585 32.85 49.77 27.80
C VAL A 585 33.08 51.02 28.65
N GLU A 586 32.36 52.13 28.38
CA GLU A 586 32.45 53.36 29.18
C GLU A 586 32.09 53.11 30.65
N VAL A 587 30.99 52.40 30.92
CA VAL A 587 30.56 52.04 32.29
C VAL A 587 31.55 51.09 32.97
N GLN A 588 32.14 50.14 32.24
CA GLN A 588 33.17 49.23 32.77
C GLN A 588 34.46 50.00 33.10
N MET A 589 34.94 50.87 32.21
CA MET A 589 36.11 51.71 32.47
C MET A 589 35.88 52.67 33.64
N LEU A 590 34.69 53.27 33.76
CA LEU A 590 34.34 54.14 34.89
C LEU A 590 34.27 53.40 36.24
N LYS A 591 33.82 52.13 36.25
CA LYS A 591 33.65 51.35 37.49
C LYS A 591 34.90 50.57 37.90
N PHE A 592 35.68 50.08 36.94
CA PHE A 592 36.75 49.11 37.18
C PHE A 592 38.12 49.53 36.61
N GLY A 593 38.20 50.64 35.86
CA GLY A 593 39.45 51.14 35.26
C GLY A 593 39.98 50.33 34.08
N GLN A 594 39.43 49.14 33.83
CA GLN A 594 39.82 48.21 32.77
C GLN A 594 38.55 47.54 32.20
N VAL A 595 38.59 47.18 30.92
CA VAL A 595 37.56 46.34 30.29
C VAL A 595 37.73 44.90 30.81
N ILE A 596 36.68 44.37 31.45
CA ILE A 596 36.68 43.01 32.02
C ILE A 596 36.07 42.07 30.99
N ASP A 597 36.82 41.02 30.64
CA ASP A 597 36.30 39.94 29.81
C ASP A 597 35.26 39.12 30.59
N MET A 598 34.01 39.20 30.15
CA MET A 598 32.88 38.61 30.85
C MET A 598 32.85 37.08 30.71
N GLU A 599 33.42 36.52 29.64
CA GLU A 599 33.42 35.07 29.39
C GLU A 599 34.32 34.34 30.39
N VAL A 600 35.50 34.91 30.67
CA VAL A 600 36.42 34.40 31.70
C VAL A 600 35.77 34.47 33.10
N LEU A 601 35.02 35.54 33.38
CA LEU A 601 34.30 35.68 34.65
C LEU A 601 33.17 34.65 34.79
N ASP A 602 32.54 34.26 33.69
CA ASP A 602 31.45 33.28 33.69
C ASP A 602 31.96 31.83 33.76
N VAL A 603 33.18 31.55 33.28
CA VAL A 603 33.91 30.29 33.56
C VAL A 603 34.24 30.18 35.04
N ILE A 604 34.87 31.20 35.64
CA ILE A 604 35.15 31.23 37.08
C ILE A 604 33.85 31.11 37.90
N SER A 605 32.76 31.72 37.42
CA SER A 605 31.43 31.60 38.04
C SER A 605 30.79 30.21 37.88
N LYS A 606 31.18 29.40 36.87
CA LYS A 606 30.72 28.01 36.72
C LYS A 606 31.45 27.08 37.68
N ASP A 607 32.74 27.29 37.90
CA ASP A 607 33.52 26.54 38.89
C ASP A 607 33.00 26.84 40.32
N MET A 608 32.81 28.12 40.66
CA MET A 608 32.14 28.53 41.90
C MET A 608 30.70 27.97 42.04
N LYS A 609 29.97 27.75 40.94
CA LYS A 609 28.64 27.10 40.96
C LYS A 609 28.73 25.59 41.27
N LYS A 610 29.87 24.93 41.01
CA LYS A 610 30.09 23.54 41.40
C LYS A 610 30.37 23.45 42.91
N ASP A 611 31.30 24.27 43.41
CA ASP A 611 31.64 24.33 44.83
C ASP A 611 30.42 24.69 45.69
N THR A 612 29.57 25.61 45.22
CA THR A 612 28.31 25.96 45.92
C THR A 612 27.23 24.88 45.85
N LYS A 613 27.31 23.89 44.93
CA LYS A 613 26.45 22.70 44.99
C LYS A 613 26.93 21.71 46.04
N GLU A 614 28.23 21.42 46.07
CA GLU A 614 28.84 20.53 47.05
C GLU A 614 28.65 21.09 48.48
N LEU A 615 28.83 22.40 48.68
CA LEU A 615 28.52 23.08 49.95
C LEU A 615 27.03 23.06 50.32
N LYS A 616 26.11 23.11 49.35
CA LYS A 616 24.66 22.99 49.61
C LYS A 616 24.25 21.56 50.00
N GLU A 617 24.92 20.57 49.45
CA GLU A 617 24.71 19.17 49.78
C GLU A 617 25.23 18.87 51.20
N GLN A 618 26.43 19.38 51.54
CA GLN A 618 26.94 19.38 52.92
C GLN A 618 26.00 20.12 53.88
N LEU A 619 25.51 21.32 53.52
CA LEU A 619 24.54 22.06 54.33
C LEU A 619 23.28 21.23 54.58
N ARG A 620 22.72 20.56 53.55
CA ARG A 620 21.58 19.65 53.72
C ARG A 620 21.86 18.50 54.68
N THR A 621 23.04 17.87 54.60
CA THR A 621 23.38 16.81 55.57
C THR A 621 23.44 17.34 57.01
N GLN A 622 23.99 18.54 57.22
CA GLN A 622 24.01 19.19 58.53
C GLN A 622 22.60 19.61 58.99
N GLU A 623 21.75 20.14 58.10
CA GLU A 623 20.34 20.45 58.38
C GLU A 623 19.56 19.19 58.82
N THR A 624 19.81 18.03 58.20
CA THR A 624 19.18 16.77 58.65
C THR A 624 19.69 16.31 60.02
N GLN A 625 20.98 16.45 60.31
CA GLN A 625 21.56 16.11 61.62
C GLN A 625 21.02 17.03 62.72
N HIS A 626 21.08 18.34 62.52
CA HIS A 626 20.51 19.32 63.46
C HIS A 626 18.98 19.19 63.58
N GLY A 627 18.28 18.78 62.53
CA GLY A 627 16.85 18.47 62.59
C GLY A 627 16.53 17.30 63.54
N LEU A 628 17.36 16.26 63.54
CA LEU A 628 17.25 15.13 64.49
C LEU A 628 17.59 15.58 65.92
N GLU A 629 18.66 16.36 66.11
CA GLU A 629 19.02 16.92 67.43
C GLU A 629 17.90 17.80 67.99
N VAL A 630 17.32 18.68 67.18
CA VAL A 630 16.17 19.52 67.55
C VAL A 630 14.95 18.67 67.87
N HIS A 631 14.70 17.57 67.16
CA HIS A 631 13.61 16.65 67.49
C HIS A 631 13.82 15.99 68.86
N GLU A 632 15.03 15.53 69.20
CA GLU A 632 15.33 15.03 70.54
C GLU A 632 15.16 16.09 71.63
N TRP A 633 15.60 17.33 71.38
CA TRP A 633 15.45 18.42 72.35
C TRP A 633 13.98 18.82 72.54
N ASN A 634 13.19 18.87 71.46
CA ASN A 634 11.76 19.12 71.54
C ASN A 634 11.05 18.03 72.34
N LYS A 635 11.40 16.75 72.16
CA LYS A 635 10.87 15.66 72.97
C LYS A 635 11.22 15.80 74.45
N LYS A 636 12.48 16.12 74.78
CA LYS A 636 12.91 16.42 76.17
C LYS A 636 12.17 17.62 76.77
N ILE A 637 11.80 18.61 75.96
CA ILE A 637 10.97 19.75 76.37
C ILE A 637 9.52 19.31 76.60
N GLU A 638 8.95 18.49 75.71
CA GLU A 638 7.59 17.95 75.82
C GLU A 638 7.42 17.14 77.10
N ASP A 639 8.33 16.16 77.35
CA ASP A 639 8.40 15.38 78.59
C ASP A 639 8.46 16.30 79.84
N ALA A 640 9.31 17.33 79.82
CA ALA A 640 9.44 18.28 80.92
C ALA A 640 8.21 19.21 81.09
N THR A 641 7.49 19.53 80.00
CA THR A 641 6.24 20.30 80.09
C THR A 641 5.09 19.46 80.63
N ASP A 642 5.06 18.16 80.35
CA ASP A 642 4.08 17.23 80.93
C ASP A 642 4.32 17.02 82.43
N ASP A 643 5.59 16.91 82.87
CA ASP A 643 5.95 16.90 84.29
C ASP A 643 5.48 18.18 85.01
N ILE A 644 5.73 19.35 84.41
CA ILE A 644 5.24 20.63 84.95
C ILE A 644 3.70 20.67 84.97
N ALA A 645 3.02 20.18 83.92
CA ALA A 645 1.57 20.12 83.85
C ALA A 645 0.98 19.20 84.94
N ALA A 646 1.61 18.05 85.19
CA ALA A 646 1.24 17.13 86.26
C ALA A 646 1.38 17.79 87.64
N CYS A 647 2.55 18.37 87.96
CA CYS A 647 2.75 19.11 89.22
C CYS A 647 1.80 20.32 89.35
N THR A 648 1.49 21.00 88.25
CA THR A 648 0.53 22.12 88.25
C THR A 648 -0.88 21.64 88.56
N LYS A 649 -1.31 20.51 87.97
CA LYS A 649 -2.60 19.87 88.23
C LYS A 649 -2.74 19.40 89.68
N GLU A 650 -1.68 18.83 90.26
CA GLU A 650 -1.64 18.47 91.69
C GLU A 650 -1.74 19.72 92.58
N ASN A 651 -0.96 20.77 92.29
CA ASN A 651 -1.04 22.04 93.00
C ASN A 651 -2.42 22.70 92.89
N SER A 652 -3.05 22.66 91.71
CA SER A 652 -4.44 23.10 91.53
C SER A 652 -5.43 22.25 92.34
N HIS A 653 -5.25 20.93 92.42
CA HIS A 653 -6.08 20.06 93.26
C HIS A 653 -5.92 20.39 94.76
N VAL A 654 -4.69 20.65 95.22
CA VAL A 654 -4.43 21.14 96.58
C VAL A 654 -5.08 22.51 96.81
N LEU A 655 -5.02 23.43 95.85
CA LEU A 655 -5.70 24.72 95.94
C LEU A 655 -7.23 24.60 95.96
N HIS A 656 -7.81 23.67 95.20
CA HIS A 656 -9.24 23.38 95.23
C HIS A 656 -9.67 22.81 96.59
N THR A 657 -8.93 21.84 97.15
CA THR A 657 -9.23 21.32 98.49
C THR A 657 -9.07 22.38 99.59
N ILE A 658 -8.08 23.28 99.48
CA ILE A 658 -7.96 24.46 100.36
C ILE A 658 -9.16 25.41 100.18
N ALA A 659 -9.62 25.64 98.95
CA ALA A 659 -10.79 26.47 98.69
C ALA A 659 -12.07 25.87 99.29
N ASP A 660 -12.27 24.56 99.18
CA ASP A 660 -13.40 23.84 99.80
C ASP A 660 -13.33 23.85 101.33
N LEU A 661 -12.15 23.67 101.92
CA LEU A 661 -11.96 23.84 103.36
C LEU A 661 -12.26 25.29 103.80
N LYS A 662 -11.89 26.27 102.99
CA LYS A 662 -12.12 27.70 103.26
C LYS A 662 -13.59 28.11 103.08
N THR A 663 -14.32 27.56 102.11
CA THR A 663 -15.78 27.76 102.01
C THR A 663 -16.50 27.10 103.20
N ARG A 664 -16.03 25.92 103.65
CA ARG A 664 -16.55 25.24 104.85
C ARG A 664 -16.26 26.01 106.15
N GLN A 665 -15.07 26.60 106.27
CA GLN A 665 -14.71 27.54 107.35
C GLN A 665 -15.57 28.81 107.31
N ASN A 666 -15.80 29.38 106.12
CA ASN A 666 -16.66 30.54 105.92
C ASN A 666 -18.13 30.22 106.26
N TYR A 667 -18.61 29.02 105.93
CA TYR A 667 -19.95 28.55 106.32
C TYR A 667 -20.08 28.39 107.84
N LEU A 668 -19.09 27.79 108.51
CA LEU A 668 -19.06 27.66 109.97
C LEU A 668 -18.99 29.02 110.67
N THR A 669 -18.13 29.93 110.21
CA THR A 669 -18.03 31.29 110.77
C THR A 669 -19.26 32.16 110.46
N ALA A 670 -19.90 31.97 109.31
CA ALA A 670 -21.19 32.59 109.00
C ALA A 670 -22.32 32.02 109.88
N SER A 671 -22.34 30.72 110.15
CA SER A 671 -23.28 30.09 111.10
C SER A 671 -23.08 30.61 112.53
N MET A 672 -21.82 30.77 112.98
CA MET A 672 -21.50 31.41 114.25
C MET A 672 -21.93 32.89 114.28
N LYS A 673 -21.63 33.68 113.24
CA LYS A 673 -22.08 35.08 113.15
C LYS A 673 -23.60 35.19 113.12
N ALA A 674 -24.30 34.31 112.40
CA ALA A 674 -25.76 34.28 112.35
C ALA A 674 -26.39 34.01 113.73
N ARG A 675 -25.78 33.14 114.54
CA ARG A 675 -26.18 32.94 115.96
C ARG A 675 -25.93 34.20 116.81
N VAL A 676 -24.91 35.00 116.50
CA VAL A 676 -24.62 36.28 117.19
C VAL A 676 -25.51 37.43 116.71
N THR A 677 -25.94 37.46 115.45
CA THR A 677 -26.85 38.50 114.92
C THR A 677 -28.32 38.19 115.16
N ALA A 678 -28.69 36.97 115.56
CA ALA A 678 -30.05 36.63 115.95
C ALA A 678 -30.50 37.30 117.28
N THR A 679 -29.56 37.85 118.07
CA THR A 679 -29.85 38.47 119.38
C THR A 679 -30.04 40.00 119.34
N LEU A 680 -29.84 40.68 118.20
CA LEU A 680 -30.18 42.10 118.06
C LEU A 680 -30.85 42.40 116.70
N LYS A 681 -32.19 42.45 116.72
CA LYS A 681 -32.99 43.27 115.81
C LYS A 681 -33.32 44.59 116.53
N ASP A 682 -33.31 45.72 115.83
CA ASP A 682 -34.49 46.59 115.67
C ASP A 682 -34.23 47.72 114.64
N PRO A 683 -35.24 48.50 114.19
CA PRO A 683 -35.32 48.89 112.78
C PRO A 683 -35.37 50.41 112.55
N LEU A 684 -35.85 50.81 111.36
CA LEU A 684 -36.19 52.15 110.86
C LEU A 684 -35.08 53.01 110.22
N VAL A 685 -35.36 53.37 108.95
CA VAL A 685 -35.28 54.75 108.39
C VAL A 685 -33.88 55.36 108.34
N GLU A 686 -33.16 55.43 107.20
CA GLU A 686 -33.56 55.50 105.78
C GLU A 686 -34.53 56.64 105.43
N LYS A 687 -34.02 57.82 104.98
CA LYS A 687 -34.44 58.55 103.76
C LYS A 687 -34.02 60.03 103.68
N LYS A 688 -33.38 60.39 102.56
CA LYS A 688 -33.55 61.61 101.71
C LYS A 688 -32.81 61.29 100.38
N LYS A 689 -33.47 60.87 99.29
CA LYS A 689 -34.19 61.67 98.26
C LYS A 689 -33.32 62.74 97.57
N HIS A 690 -33.34 63.00 96.25
CA HIS A 690 -33.87 62.32 95.03
C HIS A 690 -33.39 63.13 93.78
N GLY A 691 -33.34 62.53 92.57
CA GLY A 691 -33.15 63.26 91.30
C GLY A 691 -32.92 62.35 90.07
N ASN A 692 -33.77 62.48 89.04
CA ASN A 692 -33.96 61.61 87.85
C ASN A 692 -32.68 61.27 87.03
N LYS A 693 -32.43 60.11 86.39
CA LYS A 693 -33.23 59.01 85.74
C LYS A 693 -33.77 59.34 84.32
N TRP A 694 -33.78 58.46 83.30
CA TRP A 694 -33.27 57.07 83.07
C TRP A 694 -33.35 56.72 81.55
N ASN A 695 -32.56 55.75 81.04
CA ASN A 695 -33.07 54.75 80.07
C ASN A 695 -32.21 53.45 80.08
N ILE A 696 -32.81 52.31 79.73
CA ILE A 696 -32.36 50.93 80.10
C ILE A 696 -32.80 49.90 79.03
N ASN A 697 -31.92 48.96 78.60
CA ASN A 697 -31.97 47.51 78.95
C ASN A 697 -31.03 46.60 78.10
N LYS A 698 -30.67 45.42 78.63
CA LYS A 698 -30.12 44.25 77.90
C LYS A 698 -31.21 43.15 77.77
N PRO A 699 -30.99 42.03 77.03
CA PRO A 699 -30.50 40.81 77.69
C PRO A 699 -29.53 39.93 76.84
N THR A 700 -29.48 38.62 77.09
CA THR A 700 -28.34 37.67 77.06
C THR A 700 -28.41 36.49 76.06
N LYS A 701 -27.25 35.84 75.83
CA LYS A 701 -26.98 34.37 75.61
C LYS A 701 -26.96 33.71 74.21
N ASP A 702 -25.75 33.22 73.87
CA ASP A 702 -25.30 31.87 73.43
C ASP A 702 -25.92 31.03 72.27
N THR A 703 -25.05 30.14 71.74
CA THR A 703 -25.20 29.16 70.61
C THR A 703 -25.12 29.76 69.20
N GLY A 704 -24.48 29.14 68.19
CA GLY A 704 -23.65 27.93 68.10
C GLY A 704 -23.43 27.50 66.62
N PHE A 705 -22.47 26.59 66.37
CA PHE A 705 -22.19 25.86 65.10
C PHE A 705 -21.36 26.52 63.96
N LEU A 706 -20.35 25.75 63.52
CA LEU A 706 -19.63 25.75 62.23
C LEU A 706 -20.52 25.11 61.13
N PRO A 707 -20.18 25.04 59.82
CA PRO A 707 -18.84 25.00 59.20
C PRO A 707 -18.72 25.92 57.94
N GLU A 708 -17.87 25.76 56.89
CA GLU A 708 -16.98 24.66 56.45
C GLU A 708 -15.80 25.14 55.54
N GLU A 709 -15.15 24.17 54.89
CA GLU A 709 -14.07 24.16 53.90
C GLU A 709 -14.42 24.84 52.54
N THR A 710 -13.56 25.04 51.54
CA THR A 710 -12.19 24.56 51.19
C THR A 710 -11.34 25.80 50.74
N HIS A 711 -10.14 25.78 50.13
CA HIS A 711 -9.29 24.72 49.54
C HIS A 711 -7.80 25.15 49.56
N TYR A 712 -6.89 24.19 49.38
CA TYR A 712 -5.45 24.40 49.14
C TYR A 712 -5.12 24.49 47.63
N SER A 713 -4.02 25.15 47.27
CA SER A 713 -2.83 24.50 46.67
C SER A 713 -1.88 25.54 46.03
N ASP A 714 -0.73 25.76 46.65
CA ASP A 714 0.48 26.26 45.98
C ASP A 714 1.69 25.59 46.66
N LYS A 715 2.46 24.80 45.88
CA LYS A 715 3.82 24.26 46.15
C LYS A 715 4.03 23.25 47.29
#